data_AF-A0A7W0VB95-F1
#
_entry.id   AF-A0A7W0VB95-F1
#
_cell.length_a   1.000
_cell.length_b   1.000
_cell.length_c   1.000
_cell.angle_alpha   90.00
_cell.angle_beta   90.00
_cell.angle_gamma   90.00
#
_symmetry.space_group_name_H-M   'P 1'
#
loop_
_entity.id
_entity.type
_entity.pdbx_description
1 polymer ?
#
loop_
_entity_poly.entity_id
_entity_poly.type
_entity_poly.pdbx_seq_one_letter_code
_entity_poly.pdbx_strand_id
1 'polypeptide(L)'
;LALVLAFAPGAHASSGNRVMGMYPTSSGSPTSAPPLPMLDSTIEVTIRGPIIETIVTQRFHNRSDRATEATYIFPLPVDAAVSAMWITSGSRTIRAAIENRDDAQRRYEAAVRAGVAAAVLDRERPDVFTQTVSAIPAKGTVEVSLRYDTVARYADGTWELVLPMVVAPRYVPGAVSGRPTTGTGRAPDTDRAPDASRVTPPTAPNAGGATTVAIAFIDPVTHVASPTHELAGSAAAFTFTDRHSDHDAVVRWRTTTTGAGWIEAAGDGGYAAVVVSAAAAAPRKGVVRLVLVLDRAATIKGDAMVVVQPFVRALLGALGNRDKIGITGGDQIAWRSAPATLRTIEETWMRPGAPFDLTRVLETAKPDGAAIVIVTDGLVADDRAAIAAARRLGVPVHVIGVGPAPARGLLTGIAAVTGGTIRFALPADDLAAAAKSTLVDIASPLAPLTVSWGTLVASDVVPSVLPRLGAGQAMIVLARVKRVATANARARGELFSLETMAPSRKLDGATTVAGPLARRWAQLRLEDLLVGPENPAAVTKHALAFGLVSPYTSLIAIGTDVIVEGGVKHSVAVPVSVPSGMSWSDVKRETVKEEADKLDSLSGVTKKPTTIDQTRSAEDAGGSGADVEEAPVADSPRAQSPDVAVAGTTMDEDAEYVTSSPMSMRRRALRIAAALGAGVATQASETSGLVALAARFEFGRRTMFGAEGSLWLVDGLHAQGRTLLTVTRRGIVRWLELGAGFGVHLGGTGIGPAGSLSLRVHLPPAPAVAGYLRYDGALLIQDDSTRQGQHTLTIGVERSF
;
A
#
# COMPACT_ATOMS: atom_id res chain seq x y z
N LEU A 1 -24.82 -60.01 27.76
CA LEU A 1 -26.18 -59.66 27.29
C LEU A 1 -26.55 -58.32 27.94
N ALA A 2 -26.35 -57.20 27.24
CA ALA A 2 -27.33 -56.54 26.37
C ALA A 2 -28.23 -55.59 27.19
N LEU A 3 -27.98 -54.27 27.26
CA LEU A 3 -28.08 -53.22 26.23
C LEU A 3 -29.49 -52.60 26.20
N VAL A 4 -29.62 -51.37 26.67
CA VAL A 4 -30.46 -50.33 26.03
C VAL A 4 -29.68 -49.02 26.07
N LEU A 5 -28.94 -48.76 25.00
CA LEU A 5 -28.43 -47.45 24.61
C LEU A 5 -29.57 -46.65 23.98
N ALA A 6 -29.81 -45.43 24.45
CA ALA A 6 -30.51 -44.41 23.67
C ALA A 6 -29.46 -43.60 22.90
N PHE A 7 -29.40 -43.80 21.58
CA PHE A 7 -28.65 -42.98 20.65
C PHE A 7 -29.32 -41.60 20.53
N ALA A 8 -28.68 -40.56 21.09
CA ALA A 8 -28.87 -39.20 20.61
C ALA A 8 -27.87 -38.97 19.46
N PRO A 9 -28.28 -38.46 18.30
CA PRO A 9 -27.34 -38.14 17.24
C PRO A 9 -26.41 -37.04 17.75
N GLY A 10 -25.12 -37.36 17.82
CA GLY A 10 -24.08 -36.39 18.13
C GLY A 10 -24.16 -35.24 17.14
N ALA A 11 -24.64 -34.09 17.60
CA ALA A 11 -24.31 -32.84 16.96
C ALA A 11 -22.78 -32.69 17.09
N HIS A 12 -22.06 -33.11 16.06
CA HIS A 12 -20.73 -32.57 15.79
C HIS A 12 -20.93 -31.07 15.59
N ALA A 13 -20.88 -30.32 16.69
CA ALA A 13 -20.53 -28.92 16.63
C ALA A 13 -19.15 -28.90 15.99
N SER A 14 -19.11 -28.61 14.69
CA SER A 14 -17.89 -28.21 14.02
C SER A 14 -17.34 -27.05 14.85
N SER A 15 -16.31 -27.32 15.65
CA SER A 15 -15.51 -26.30 16.31
C SER A 15 -14.78 -25.55 15.19
N GLY A 16 -15.48 -24.65 14.53
CA GLY A 16 -14.88 -23.73 13.59
C GLY A 16 -13.85 -22.92 14.35
N ASN A 17 -12.59 -22.98 13.91
CA ASN A 17 -11.54 -22.08 14.39
C ASN A 17 -12.09 -20.65 14.35
N ARG A 18 -12.01 -19.94 15.49
CA ARG A 18 -12.35 -18.53 15.55
C ARG A 18 -11.34 -17.76 14.71
N VAL A 19 -11.82 -16.84 13.89
CA VAL A 19 -10.93 -15.90 13.18
C VAL A 19 -10.50 -14.81 14.15
N MET A 20 -9.18 -14.55 14.25
CA MET A 20 -8.66 -13.45 15.07
C MET A 20 -9.33 -12.13 14.73
N GLY A 21 -9.66 -11.37 15.76
CA GLY A 21 -10.08 -9.99 15.60
C GLY A 21 -11.50 -9.77 15.04
N MET A 22 -12.34 -10.81 14.88
CA MET A 22 -13.76 -10.65 14.56
C MET A 22 -14.65 -10.89 15.78
N TYR A 23 -15.12 -9.81 16.42
CA TYR A 23 -16.27 -9.85 17.32
C TYR A 23 -17.48 -9.25 16.60
N PRO A 24 -18.68 -9.86 16.69
CA PRO A 24 -19.88 -9.26 16.13
C PRO A 24 -20.09 -7.87 16.76
N THR A 25 -20.07 -6.84 15.94
CA THR A 25 -20.44 -5.49 16.34
C THR A 25 -21.95 -5.50 16.61
N SER A 26 -22.37 -5.16 17.82
CA SER A 26 -23.79 -4.94 18.09
C SER A 26 -24.29 -3.84 17.16
N SER A 27 -25.31 -4.15 16.36
CA SER A 27 -25.93 -3.26 15.37
C SER A 27 -26.22 -1.87 15.96
N GLY A 28 -25.44 -0.89 15.50
CA GLY A 28 -25.61 0.54 15.77
C GLY A 28 -25.15 1.32 14.54
N SER A 29 -25.87 2.39 14.22
CA SER A 29 -25.81 3.25 13.02
C SER A 29 -24.41 3.53 12.41
N PRO A 30 -24.31 3.72 11.08
CA PRO A 30 -23.06 4.08 10.40
C PRO A 30 -22.75 5.57 10.58
N THR A 31 -22.31 5.94 11.77
CA THR A 31 -21.81 7.29 12.07
C THR A 31 -20.54 7.17 12.91
N SER A 32 -19.39 7.35 12.24
CA SER A 32 -18.02 7.48 12.77
C SER A 32 -17.59 6.44 13.82
N ALA A 33 -16.83 5.42 13.40
CA ALA A 33 -15.98 4.68 14.33
C ALA A 33 -15.00 5.67 14.98
N PRO A 34 -14.96 5.83 16.32
CA PRO A 34 -13.90 6.61 16.93
C PRO A 34 -12.59 5.88 16.61
N PRO A 35 -11.66 6.47 15.84
CA PRO A 35 -10.41 5.81 15.52
C PRO A 35 -9.71 5.47 16.83
N LEU A 36 -9.11 4.29 16.96
CA LEU A 36 -7.96 4.17 17.85
C LEU A 36 -6.93 5.17 17.34
N PRO A 37 -6.56 6.20 18.11
CA PRO A 37 -5.59 7.14 17.62
C PRO A 37 -4.26 6.80 18.28
N MET A 38 -3.28 6.65 17.40
CA MET A 38 -1.85 6.71 17.65
C MET A 38 -1.22 5.37 18.04
N LEU A 39 -0.68 4.73 17.01
CA LEU A 39 0.43 3.81 17.14
C LEU A 39 1.70 4.64 16.98
N ASP A 40 2.30 5.08 18.08
CA ASP A 40 3.62 5.70 18.01
C ASP A 40 4.67 4.59 17.93
N SER A 41 5.71 4.84 17.13
CA SER A 41 6.81 3.92 17.00
C SER A 41 8.14 4.59 17.35
N THR A 42 9.02 3.83 17.98
CA THR A 42 10.43 4.18 18.11
C THR A 42 11.24 3.08 17.45
N ILE A 43 12.12 3.48 16.53
CA ILE A 43 13.00 2.57 15.79
C ILE A 43 14.44 2.92 16.16
N GLU A 44 15.12 1.99 16.82
CA GLU A 44 16.54 2.08 17.13
C GLU A 44 17.30 1.20 16.16
N VAL A 45 18.19 1.79 15.37
CA VAL A 45 18.98 1.11 14.35
C VAL A 45 20.45 1.18 14.74
N THR A 46 21.11 0.03 14.79
CA THR A 46 22.56 -0.08 14.92
C THR A 46 23.15 -0.69 13.65
N ILE A 47 24.09 0.02 13.02
CA ILE A 47 24.73 -0.40 11.78
C ILE A 47 26.17 -0.82 12.08
N ARG A 48 26.50 -2.07 11.75
CA ARG A 48 27.82 -2.68 11.93
C ARG A 48 28.23 -3.45 10.67
N GLY A 49 29.25 -2.96 9.98
CA GLY A 49 29.61 -3.42 8.66
C GLY A 49 28.38 -3.39 7.74
N PRO A 50 27.95 -4.54 7.20
CA PRO A 50 26.78 -4.61 6.34
C PRO A 50 25.50 -4.92 7.13
N ILE A 51 25.59 -5.23 8.42
CA ILE A 51 24.46 -5.68 9.22
C ILE A 51 23.78 -4.48 9.87
N ILE A 52 22.45 -4.49 9.78
CA ILE A 52 21.56 -3.52 10.41
C ILE A 52 20.79 -4.30 11.47
N GLU A 53 21.02 -3.98 12.73
CA GLU A 53 20.26 -4.52 13.86
C GLU A 53 19.23 -3.47 14.27
N THR A 54 17.96 -3.83 14.26
CA THR A 54 16.85 -2.89 14.52
C THR A 54 16.00 -3.37 15.68
N ILE A 55 15.69 -2.46 16.60
CA ILE A 55 14.64 -2.63 17.60
C ILE A 55 13.49 -1.68 17.24
N VAL A 56 12.31 -2.23 17.02
CA VAL A 56 11.07 -1.45 16.83
C VAL A 56 10.26 -1.57 18.11
N THR A 57 9.84 -0.46 18.68
CA THR A 57 8.89 -0.40 19.81
C THR A 57 7.64 0.34 19.37
N GLN A 58 6.50 -0.34 19.46
CA GLN A 58 5.19 0.13 19.05
C GLN A 58 4.29 0.31 20.26
N ARG A 59 3.72 1.51 20.41
CA ARG A 59 2.85 1.86 21.54
C ARG A 59 1.39 1.87 21.11
N PHE A 60 0.62 0.89 21.56
CA PHE A 60 -0.81 0.77 21.27
C PHE A 60 -1.63 1.51 22.32
N HIS A 61 -2.19 2.67 21.94
CA HIS A 61 -3.02 3.49 22.83
C HIS A 61 -4.51 3.16 22.63
N ASN A 62 -5.14 2.54 23.63
CA ASN A 62 -6.56 2.24 23.59
C ASN A 62 -7.37 3.41 24.16
N ARG A 63 -8.01 4.19 23.29
CA ARG A 63 -8.86 5.31 23.71
C ARG A 63 -10.31 4.94 24.01
N SER A 64 -10.71 3.69 23.82
CA SER A 64 -12.07 3.24 24.16
C SER A 64 -12.23 3.03 25.67
N ASP A 65 -13.49 2.92 26.13
CA ASP A 65 -13.83 2.59 27.52
C ASP A 65 -13.83 1.07 27.78
N ARG A 66 -13.35 0.26 26.82
CA ARG A 66 -13.35 -1.20 26.89
C ARG A 66 -11.94 -1.74 26.66
N ALA A 67 -11.58 -2.81 27.36
CA ALA A 67 -10.38 -3.53 27.02
C ALA A 67 -10.48 -4.08 25.59
N THR A 68 -9.41 -3.94 24.82
CA THR A 68 -9.44 -4.09 23.36
C THR A 68 -8.32 -5.00 22.87
N GLU A 69 -8.64 -5.81 21.88
CA GLU A 69 -7.69 -6.50 21.01
C GLU A 69 -7.40 -5.62 19.79
N ALA A 70 -6.14 -5.50 19.40
CA ALA A 70 -5.73 -4.73 18.23
C ALA A 70 -4.97 -5.61 17.25
N THR A 71 -5.30 -5.53 15.96
CA THR A 71 -4.56 -6.18 14.87
C THR A 71 -3.88 -5.13 14.00
N TYR A 72 -2.57 -5.20 13.87
CA TYR A 72 -1.76 -4.28 13.08
C TYR A 72 -1.02 -5.03 11.97
N ILE A 73 -1.30 -4.66 10.72
CA ILE A 73 -0.61 -5.19 9.54
C ILE A 73 0.41 -4.14 9.09
N PHE A 74 1.69 -4.50 9.12
CA PHE A 74 2.79 -3.55 8.96
C PHE A 74 3.95 -4.17 8.19
N PRO A 75 4.80 -3.33 7.58
CA PRO A 75 5.88 -3.85 6.79
C PRO A 75 7.13 -4.07 7.64
N LEU A 76 7.95 -5.02 7.22
CA LEU A 76 9.35 -5.10 7.59
C LEU A 76 10.18 -5.22 6.31
N PRO A 77 11.49 -4.96 6.36
CA PRO A 77 12.36 -5.26 5.22
C PRO A 77 12.19 -6.72 4.78
N VAL A 78 12.22 -6.96 3.46
CA VAL A 78 12.00 -8.28 2.80
C VAL A 78 12.83 -9.39 3.44
N ASP A 79 13.97 -9.01 4.00
CA ASP A 79 15.02 -9.87 4.46
C ASP A 79 15.23 -9.76 5.99
N ALA A 80 14.24 -9.22 6.71
CA ALA A 80 14.23 -9.10 8.15
C ALA A 80 14.23 -10.47 8.85
N ALA A 81 15.31 -10.74 9.58
CA ALA A 81 15.43 -11.88 10.48
C ALA A 81 14.87 -11.52 11.86
N VAL A 82 13.55 -11.61 12.05
CA VAL A 82 12.92 -11.33 13.35
C VAL A 82 13.35 -12.39 14.37
N SER A 83 13.96 -11.95 15.48
CA SER A 83 14.64 -12.83 16.45
C SER A 83 14.23 -12.60 17.91
N ALA A 84 13.38 -11.61 18.18
CA ALA A 84 12.80 -11.42 19.50
C ALA A 84 11.51 -10.60 19.40
N MET A 85 10.58 -10.86 20.32
CA MET A 85 9.43 -10.01 20.61
C MET A 85 9.17 -10.00 22.11
N TRP A 86 8.76 -8.87 22.66
CA TRP A 86 8.27 -8.76 24.03
C TRP A 86 7.16 -7.72 24.13
N ILE A 87 6.29 -7.92 25.12
CA ILE A 87 5.17 -7.04 25.42
C ILE A 87 5.44 -6.41 26.78
N THR A 88 5.27 -5.11 26.91
CA THR A 88 5.26 -4.41 28.19
C THR A 88 3.86 -3.87 28.47
N SER A 89 3.28 -4.31 29.58
CA SER A 89 1.97 -3.84 30.07
C SER A 89 2.10 -3.49 31.55
N GLY A 90 1.89 -2.21 31.88
CA GLY A 90 2.21 -1.68 33.21
C GLY A 90 3.70 -1.86 33.54
N SER A 91 4.00 -2.52 34.66
CA SER A 91 5.38 -2.79 35.11
C SER A 91 5.94 -4.14 34.66
N ARG A 92 5.17 -4.92 33.90
CA ARG A 92 5.53 -6.31 33.53
C ARG A 92 5.95 -6.38 32.08
N THR A 93 7.01 -7.15 31.83
CA THR A 93 7.48 -7.50 30.49
C THR A 93 7.33 -8.99 30.26
N ILE A 94 6.59 -9.36 29.21
CA ILE A 94 6.32 -10.74 28.80
C ILE A 94 7.13 -11.00 27.54
N ARG A 95 7.98 -12.03 27.56
CA ARG A 95 8.85 -12.39 26.45
C ARG A 95 8.17 -13.43 25.56
N ALA A 96 8.32 -13.29 24.25
CA ALA A 96 7.74 -14.23 23.31
C ALA A 96 8.59 -15.51 23.18
N ALA A 97 7.91 -16.63 22.97
CA ALA A 97 8.51 -17.87 22.49
C ALA A 97 8.22 -18.03 20.99
N ILE A 98 9.11 -18.71 20.27
CA ILE A 98 8.86 -19.16 18.90
C ILE A 98 8.17 -20.53 18.95
N GLU A 99 7.02 -20.65 18.28
CA GLU A 99 6.24 -21.89 18.24
C GLU A 99 5.76 -22.17 16.81
N ASN A 100 5.20 -23.36 16.57
CA ASN A 100 4.44 -23.59 15.33
C ASN A 100 3.27 -22.60 15.26
N ARG A 101 2.99 -22.11 14.06
CA ARG A 101 1.95 -21.09 13.84
C ARG A 101 0.58 -21.51 14.39
N ASP A 102 0.14 -22.72 14.10
CA ASP A 102 -1.16 -23.21 14.56
C ASP A 102 -1.23 -23.37 16.10
N ASP A 103 -0.11 -23.74 16.73
CA ASP A 103 -0.04 -23.91 18.19
C ASP A 103 -0.09 -22.54 18.88
N ALA A 104 0.71 -21.59 18.38
CA ALA A 104 0.70 -20.20 18.81
C ALA A 104 -0.71 -19.61 18.68
N GLN A 105 -1.36 -19.79 17.52
CA GLN A 105 -2.72 -19.31 17.27
C GLN A 105 -3.72 -19.81 18.32
N ARG A 106 -3.75 -21.13 18.57
CA ARG A 106 -4.65 -21.73 19.57
C ARG A 106 -4.39 -21.23 20.98
N ARG A 107 -3.12 -21.08 21.36
CA ARG A 107 -2.72 -20.56 22.67
C ARG A 107 -3.09 -19.09 22.84
N TYR A 108 -2.88 -18.28 21.81
CA TYR A 108 -3.27 -16.88 21.83
C TYR A 108 -4.78 -16.76 22.04
N GLU A 109 -5.59 -17.48 21.28
CA GLU A 109 -7.06 -17.43 21.43
C GLU A 109 -7.52 -17.89 22.82
N ALA A 110 -6.83 -18.87 23.42
CA ALA A 110 -7.08 -19.28 24.80
C ALA A 110 -6.78 -18.14 25.79
N ALA A 111 -5.68 -17.40 25.60
CA ALA A 111 -5.36 -16.23 26.40
C ALA A 111 -6.39 -15.10 26.24
N VAL A 112 -6.87 -14.85 25.03
CA VAL A 112 -7.95 -13.88 24.76
C VAL A 112 -9.23 -14.25 25.51
N ARG A 113 -9.65 -15.52 25.46
CA ARG A 113 -10.82 -16.03 26.19
C ARG A 113 -10.64 -15.94 27.71
N ALA A 114 -9.42 -16.18 28.19
CA ALA A 114 -9.07 -16.04 29.60
C ALA A 114 -8.92 -14.59 30.06
N GLY A 115 -8.89 -13.63 29.14
CA GLY A 115 -8.71 -12.20 29.45
C GLY A 115 -7.29 -11.83 29.87
N VAL A 116 -6.31 -12.62 29.44
CA VAL A 116 -4.89 -12.44 29.75
C VAL A 116 -4.21 -11.67 28.62
N ALA A 117 -3.25 -10.79 28.96
CA ALA A 117 -2.42 -10.12 27.95
C ALA A 117 -1.67 -11.14 27.10
N ALA A 118 -1.82 -11.02 25.79
CA ALA A 118 -1.07 -11.80 24.84
C ALA A 118 -0.74 -10.98 23.60
N ALA A 119 0.32 -11.35 22.90
CA ALA A 119 0.56 -10.91 21.54
C ALA A 119 1.10 -12.06 20.70
N VAL A 120 0.76 -12.05 19.43
CA VAL A 120 1.32 -12.93 18.42
C VAL A 120 1.85 -12.10 17.26
N LEU A 121 2.97 -12.53 16.68
CA LEU A 121 3.55 -11.97 15.47
C LEU A 121 3.65 -13.06 14.40
N ASP A 122 3.00 -12.80 13.28
CA ASP A 122 2.94 -13.65 12.11
C ASP A 122 3.60 -12.98 10.90
N ARG A 123 4.20 -13.79 10.03
CA ARG A 123 4.64 -13.38 8.69
C ARG A 123 3.61 -13.81 7.66
N GLU A 124 2.99 -12.86 6.97
CA GLU A 124 2.05 -13.14 5.88
C GLU A 124 2.77 -13.20 4.54
N ARG A 125 3.74 -12.30 4.34
CA ARG A 125 4.57 -12.20 3.13
C ARG A 125 6.01 -11.87 3.51
N PRO A 126 6.98 -11.89 2.56
CA PRO A 126 8.34 -11.49 2.87
C PRO A 126 8.48 -10.12 3.52
N ASP A 127 7.62 -9.17 3.16
CA ASP A 127 7.64 -7.79 3.63
C ASP A 127 6.33 -7.37 4.34
N VAL A 128 5.45 -8.31 4.71
CA VAL A 128 4.17 -8.02 5.39
C VAL A 128 4.00 -8.92 6.60
N PHE A 129 3.83 -8.30 7.77
CA PHE A 129 3.67 -8.95 9.05
C PHE A 129 2.36 -8.51 9.71
N THR A 130 1.79 -9.42 10.51
CA THR A 130 0.59 -9.15 11.31
C THR A 130 0.95 -9.31 12.77
N GLN A 131 0.68 -8.28 13.55
CA GLN A 131 0.79 -8.32 15.00
C GLN A 131 -0.58 -8.16 15.64
N THR A 132 -0.97 -9.13 16.45
CA THR A 132 -2.24 -9.11 17.18
C THR A 132 -1.94 -9.00 18.67
N VAL A 133 -2.49 -8.00 19.34
CA VAL A 133 -2.26 -7.70 20.76
C VAL A 133 -3.59 -7.72 21.50
N SER A 134 -3.73 -8.57 22.50
CA SER A 134 -4.95 -8.71 23.29
C SER A 134 -4.87 -7.96 24.62
N ALA A 135 -6.03 -7.73 25.21
CA ALA A 135 -6.20 -7.18 26.55
C ALA A 135 -5.51 -5.82 26.77
N ILE A 136 -5.50 -4.96 25.74
CA ILE A 136 -5.04 -3.58 25.88
C ILE A 136 -6.05 -2.86 26.80
N PRO A 137 -5.63 -2.36 27.98
CA PRO A 137 -6.54 -1.82 28.97
C PRO A 137 -7.38 -0.65 28.42
N ALA A 138 -8.60 -0.48 28.91
CA ALA A 138 -9.42 0.71 28.60
C ALA A 138 -8.66 1.98 29.00
N LYS A 139 -8.62 2.98 28.13
CA LYS A 139 -7.84 4.22 28.31
C LYS A 139 -6.34 4.00 28.59
N GLY A 140 -5.82 2.81 28.31
CA GLY A 140 -4.44 2.41 28.63
C GLY A 140 -3.56 2.23 27.40
N THR A 141 -2.31 1.88 27.67
CA THR A 141 -1.29 1.62 26.65
C THR A 141 -0.66 0.25 26.88
N VAL A 142 -0.37 -0.44 25.78
CA VAL A 142 0.51 -1.60 25.76
C VAL A 142 1.64 -1.31 24.78
N GLU A 143 2.87 -1.65 25.15
CA GLU A 143 4.02 -1.55 24.26
C GLU A 143 4.37 -2.94 23.77
N VAL A 144 4.65 -3.05 22.47
CA VAL A 144 5.23 -4.27 21.90
C VAL A 144 6.50 -3.89 21.20
N SER A 145 7.57 -4.60 21.52
CA SER A 145 8.86 -4.40 20.90
C SER A 145 9.30 -5.67 20.20
N LEU A 146 10.00 -5.51 19.08
CA LEU A 146 10.60 -6.60 18.33
C LEU A 146 12.03 -6.25 17.90
N ARG A 147 12.88 -7.28 17.80
CA ARG A 147 14.22 -7.17 17.22
C ARG A 147 14.25 -7.92 15.90
N TYR A 148 14.80 -7.28 14.88
CA TYR A 148 15.15 -7.94 13.63
C TYR A 148 16.52 -7.48 13.13
N ASP A 149 17.16 -8.30 12.31
CA ASP A 149 18.36 -7.91 11.58
C ASP A 149 18.15 -7.97 10.07
N THR A 150 18.78 -7.07 9.34
CA THR A 150 18.83 -7.05 7.88
C THR A 150 20.26 -6.79 7.40
N VAL A 151 20.44 -6.71 6.08
CA VAL A 151 21.68 -6.19 5.50
C VAL A 151 21.45 -4.88 4.78
N ALA A 152 22.41 -3.98 4.91
CA ALA A 152 22.49 -2.77 4.11
C ALA A 152 22.66 -3.16 2.63
N ARG A 153 21.95 -2.46 1.75
CA ARG A 153 22.12 -2.60 0.31
C ARG A 153 23.40 -1.86 -0.09
N TYR A 154 24.12 -2.36 -1.07
CA TYR A 154 25.34 -1.72 -1.57
C TYR A 154 25.23 -1.54 -3.10
N ALA A 155 25.47 -0.32 -3.57
CA ALA A 155 25.53 -0.01 -4.99
C ALA A 155 26.42 1.23 -5.21
N ASP A 156 27.25 1.22 -6.24
CA ASP A 156 28.07 2.37 -6.66
C ASP A 156 28.83 3.07 -5.52
N GLY A 157 29.46 2.28 -4.65
CA GLY A 157 30.24 2.82 -3.52
C GLY A 157 29.40 3.33 -2.35
N THR A 158 28.08 3.18 -2.39
CA THR A 158 27.13 3.73 -1.41
C THR A 158 26.36 2.61 -0.74
N TRP A 159 26.31 2.65 0.59
CA TRP A 159 25.46 1.78 1.40
C TRP A 159 24.10 2.43 1.62
N GLU A 160 23.06 1.62 1.71
CA GLU A 160 21.69 2.08 1.85
C GLU A 160 20.93 1.24 2.91
N LEU A 161 20.39 1.94 3.89
CA LEU A 161 19.39 1.48 4.86
C LEU A 161 18.02 1.81 4.29
N VAL A 162 17.12 0.84 4.35
CA VAL A 162 15.73 1.01 3.96
C VAL A 162 14.87 0.53 5.13
N LEU A 163 14.04 1.44 5.66
CA LEU A 163 13.03 1.16 6.67
C LEU A 163 11.65 1.33 6.04
N PRO A 164 10.96 0.22 5.70
CA PRO A 164 9.57 0.29 5.27
C PRO A 164 8.67 0.82 6.38
N MET A 165 7.81 1.79 6.06
CA MET A 165 6.96 2.46 7.08
C MET A 165 5.47 2.16 6.93
N VAL A 166 5.01 1.78 5.73
CA VAL A 166 3.59 1.50 5.46
C VAL A 166 3.41 0.33 4.50
N VAL A 167 2.40 -0.51 4.77
CA VAL A 167 1.88 -1.45 3.78
C VAL A 167 0.87 -0.70 2.93
N ALA A 168 1.28 -0.33 1.71
CA ALA A 168 0.42 0.42 0.80
C ALA A 168 -0.79 -0.41 0.31
N PRO A 169 -1.91 0.26 -0.07
CA PRO A 169 -3.07 -0.42 -0.64
C PRO A 169 -2.73 -1.25 -1.87
N ARG A 170 -3.20 -2.50 -1.90
CA ARG A 170 -2.93 -3.44 -3.00
C ARG A 170 -4.17 -3.67 -3.86
N TYR A 171 -3.97 -3.83 -5.16
CA TYR A 171 -4.99 -4.38 -6.05
C TYR A 171 -5.22 -5.86 -5.71
N VAL A 172 -6.47 -6.22 -5.43
CA VAL A 172 -6.87 -7.60 -5.10
C VAL A 172 -7.59 -8.22 -6.29
N PRO A 173 -6.93 -9.08 -7.07
CA PRO A 173 -7.55 -9.73 -8.21
C PRO A 173 -8.42 -10.93 -7.79
N GLY A 174 -9.22 -11.43 -8.73
CA GLY A 174 -10.01 -12.65 -8.55
C GLY A 174 -11.45 -12.41 -8.12
N ALA A 175 -12.14 -13.51 -7.83
CA ALA A 175 -13.48 -13.53 -7.27
C ALA A 175 -13.42 -13.85 -5.77
N VAL A 176 -14.34 -13.26 -4.98
CA VAL A 176 -14.46 -13.55 -3.55
C VAL A 176 -14.67 -15.06 -3.37
N SER A 177 -13.84 -15.67 -2.52
CA SER A 177 -13.75 -17.14 -2.40
C SER A 177 -15.00 -17.81 -1.79
N GLY A 178 -15.96 -17.02 -1.29
CA GLY A 178 -17.14 -17.48 -0.55
C GLY A 178 -16.82 -18.05 0.85
N ARG A 179 -15.53 -18.21 1.19
CA ARG A 179 -15.07 -18.61 2.52
C ARG A 179 -15.00 -17.37 3.43
N PRO A 180 -15.27 -17.51 4.75
CA PRO A 180 -15.02 -16.44 5.69
C PRO A 180 -13.57 -15.97 5.61
N THR A 181 -13.38 -14.66 5.60
CA THR A 181 -12.04 -14.06 5.64
C THR A 181 -11.37 -14.38 6.96
N THR A 182 -10.04 -14.47 6.94
CA THR A 182 -9.26 -14.87 8.13
C THR A 182 -8.45 -13.73 8.73
N GLY A 183 -8.45 -12.54 8.10
CA GLY A 183 -7.81 -11.33 8.61
C GLY A 183 -8.77 -10.16 8.81
N THR A 184 -8.22 -9.05 9.32
CA THR A 184 -8.94 -7.81 9.64
C THR A 184 -8.75 -6.70 8.59
N GLY A 185 -8.21 -7.06 7.43
CA GLY A 185 -7.93 -6.15 6.32
C GLY A 185 -9.19 -5.68 5.60
N ARG A 186 -9.00 -4.68 4.73
CA ARG A 186 -10.09 -4.01 4.01
C ARG A 186 -10.65 -4.80 2.83
N ALA A 187 -9.91 -5.78 2.31
CA ALA A 187 -10.32 -6.58 1.16
C ALA A 187 -10.65 -8.01 1.57
N PRO A 188 -11.70 -8.62 0.97
CA PRO A 188 -12.02 -10.02 1.20
C PRO A 188 -11.02 -10.95 0.52
N ASP A 189 -10.87 -12.16 1.06
CA ASP A 189 -10.05 -13.23 0.49
C ASP A 189 -10.67 -13.73 -0.83
N THR A 190 -9.85 -13.79 -1.88
CA THR A 190 -10.26 -14.21 -3.24
C THR A 190 -9.63 -15.54 -3.63
N ASP A 191 -10.08 -16.10 -4.75
CA ASP A 191 -9.46 -17.28 -5.37
C ASP A 191 -8.01 -17.05 -5.83
N ARG A 192 -7.64 -15.81 -6.18
CA ARG A 192 -6.28 -15.42 -6.57
C ARG A 192 -5.44 -14.85 -5.43
N ALA A 193 -6.07 -14.33 -4.38
CA ALA A 193 -5.44 -13.76 -3.19
C ALA A 193 -6.14 -14.29 -1.92
N PRO A 194 -5.86 -15.55 -1.52
CA PRO A 194 -6.53 -16.20 -0.39
C PRO A 194 -6.14 -15.63 0.99
N ASP A 195 -5.19 -14.71 1.01
CA ASP A 195 -4.67 -13.99 2.18
C ASP A 195 -4.93 -12.47 2.10
N ALA A 196 -5.75 -12.01 1.15
CA ALA A 196 -5.99 -10.58 0.93
C ALA A 196 -6.39 -9.82 2.20
N SER A 197 -7.22 -10.43 3.04
CA SER A 197 -7.66 -9.86 4.33
C SER A 197 -6.54 -9.76 5.37
N ARG A 198 -5.39 -10.42 5.18
CA ARG A 198 -4.22 -10.33 6.08
C ARG A 198 -3.12 -9.43 5.53
N VAL A 199 -3.22 -8.98 4.28
CA VAL A 199 -2.18 -8.18 3.61
C VAL A 199 -2.67 -6.83 3.08
N THR A 200 -3.93 -6.49 3.35
CA THR A 200 -4.55 -5.21 2.99
C THR A 200 -5.02 -4.49 4.25
N PRO A 201 -4.15 -3.80 5.01
CA PRO A 201 -4.60 -3.08 6.19
C PRO A 201 -5.74 -2.10 5.87
N PRO A 202 -6.61 -1.80 6.84
CA PRO A 202 -7.44 -0.62 6.76
C PRO A 202 -6.55 0.60 6.57
N THR A 203 -6.94 1.50 5.68
CA THR A 203 -6.13 2.65 5.29
C THR A 203 -6.96 3.91 5.42
N ALA A 204 -6.39 4.97 6.00
CA ALA A 204 -7.03 6.26 6.11
C ALA A 204 -6.00 7.40 6.01
N PRO A 205 -6.37 8.58 5.48
CA PRO A 205 -5.47 9.72 5.45
C PRO A 205 -4.97 10.08 6.86
N ASN A 206 -3.66 10.27 7.01
CA ASN A 206 -3.00 10.61 8.28
C ASN A 206 -3.27 9.60 9.43
N ALA A 207 -3.54 8.33 9.10
CA ALA A 207 -3.69 7.29 10.11
C ALA A 207 -2.34 6.75 10.59
N GLY A 208 -2.23 6.48 11.89
CA GLY A 208 -0.96 6.10 12.52
C GLY A 208 -0.51 7.17 13.53
N GLY A 209 0.62 6.91 14.17
CA GLY A 209 1.30 7.86 15.07
C GLY A 209 2.64 8.30 14.50
N ALA A 210 3.38 9.07 15.30
CA ALA A 210 4.71 9.49 14.91
C ALA A 210 5.71 8.33 15.07
N THR A 211 6.66 8.25 14.15
CA THR A 211 7.78 7.31 14.19
C THR A 211 9.06 8.08 14.40
N THR A 212 9.68 7.91 15.57
CA THR A 212 11.02 8.44 15.83
C THR A 212 12.05 7.39 15.49
N VAL A 213 13.05 7.75 14.69
CA VAL A 213 14.13 6.85 14.30
C VAL A 213 15.45 7.38 14.82
N ALA A 214 16.21 6.51 15.48
CA ALA A 214 17.58 6.77 15.90
C ALA A 214 18.52 5.76 15.23
N ILE A 215 19.59 6.26 14.62
CA ILE A 215 20.54 5.47 13.84
C ILE A 215 21.93 5.67 14.43
N ALA A 216 22.57 4.57 14.84
CA ALA A 216 23.92 4.53 15.34
C ALA A 216 24.82 3.73 14.39
N PHE A 217 25.90 4.35 13.92
CA PHE A 217 26.95 3.69 13.16
C PHE A 217 28.08 3.26 14.09
N ILE A 218 28.45 1.99 14.05
CA ILE A 218 29.59 1.49 14.83
C ILE A 218 30.91 1.74 14.10
N ASP A 219 30.90 1.60 12.78
CA ASP A 219 32.08 1.85 11.95
C ASP A 219 32.11 3.30 11.44
N PRO A 220 33.29 3.87 11.15
CA PRO A 220 33.40 5.24 10.66
C PRO A 220 32.74 5.45 9.29
N VAL A 221 31.80 6.39 9.23
CA VAL A 221 31.04 6.72 8.02
C VAL A 221 31.26 8.15 7.54
N THR A 222 30.97 8.38 6.27
CA THR A 222 30.98 9.71 5.63
C THR A 222 29.77 9.86 4.72
N HIS A 223 29.44 11.10 4.34
CA HIS A 223 28.37 11.40 3.39
C HIS A 223 27.02 10.77 3.79
N VAL A 224 26.70 10.77 5.08
CA VAL A 224 25.41 10.30 5.57
C VAL A 224 24.33 11.30 5.15
N ALA A 225 23.36 10.85 4.39
CA ALA A 225 22.23 11.66 3.93
C ALA A 225 21.00 10.78 3.74
N SER A 226 19.82 11.39 3.78
CA SER A 226 18.57 10.71 3.44
C SER A 226 17.88 11.46 2.30
N PRO A 227 17.52 10.78 1.20
CA PRO A 227 16.71 11.38 0.13
C PRO A 227 15.22 11.54 0.53
N THR A 228 14.80 10.95 1.63
CA THR A 228 13.38 10.89 2.05
C THR A 228 13.08 11.71 3.29
N HIS A 229 14.07 11.91 4.17
CA HIS A 229 13.88 12.52 5.48
C HIS A 229 15.01 13.49 5.79
N GLU A 230 14.72 14.53 6.57
CA GLU A 230 15.77 15.40 7.10
C GLU A 230 16.40 14.74 8.33
N LEU A 231 17.73 14.59 8.31
CA LEU A 231 18.48 13.98 9.41
C LEU A 231 19.03 15.05 10.34
N ALA A 232 18.82 14.87 11.64
CA ALA A 232 19.52 15.60 12.70
C ALA A 232 20.64 14.73 13.28
N GLY A 233 21.74 15.35 13.73
CA GLY A 233 22.89 14.65 14.32
C GLY A 233 24.16 14.77 13.48
N SER A 234 25.22 14.07 13.90
CA SER A 234 26.52 14.12 13.21
C SER A 234 27.40 12.90 13.53
N ALA A 235 28.41 12.70 12.68
CA ALA A 235 29.45 11.67 12.75
C ALA A 235 28.92 10.22 12.74
N ALA A 236 28.39 9.74 13.86
CA ALA A 236 28.02 8.35 14.09
C ALA A 236 26.59 8.17 14.62
N ALA A 237 25.88 9.25 14.95
CA ALA A 237 24.52 9.17 15.47
C ALA A 237 23.60 10.17 14.76
N PHE A 238 22.50 9.67 14.20
CA PHE A 238 21.51 10.45 13.45
C PHE A 238 20.11 10.13 13.94
N THR A 239 19.22 11.11 13.88
CA THR A 239 17.81 10.94 14.22
C THR A 239 16.91 11.66 13.22
N PHE A 240 15.68 11.17 13.09
CA PHE A 240 14.60 11.91 12.46
C PHE A 240 13.26 11.50 13.08
N THR A 241 12.22 12.29 12.84
CA THR A 241 10.84 11.93 13.22
C THR A 241 9.95 12.04 12.00
N ASP A 242 9.37 10.92 11.63
CA ASP A 242 8.30 10.84 10.62
C ASP A 242 6.95 11.01 11.33
N ARG A 243 6.15 11.98 10.89
CA ARG A 243 4.83 12.25 11.50
C ARG A 243 3.71 11.37 10.96
N HIS A 244 3.92 10.76 9.80
CA HIS A 244 2.85 10.13 9.03
C HIS A 244 3.14 8.66 8.72
N SER A 245 4.41 8.26 8.68
CA SER A 245 4.83 6.91 8.30
C SER A 245 4.21 6.52 6.96
N ASP A 246 4.15 7.45 6.00
CA ASP A 246 3.43 7.31 4.72
C ASP A 246 4.37 7.00 3.53
N HIS A 247 5.67 6.86 3.79
CA HIS A 247 6.66 6.46 2.80
C HIS A 247 7.86 5.83 3.49
N ASP A 248 8.63 5.05 2.74
CA ASP A 248 9.81 4.40 3.30
C ASP A 248 10.89 5.42 3.68
N ALA A 249 11.56 5.21 4.81
CA ALA A 249 12.75 5.98 5.14
C ALA A 249 13.99 5.31 4.54
N VAL A 250 14.74 6.09 3.76
CA VAL A 250 15.97 5.66 3.12
C VAL A 250 17.12 6.49 3.64
N VAL A 251 18.20 5.86 4.09
CA VAL A 251 19.43 6.53 4.53
C VAL A 251 20.61 5.96 3.80
N ARG A 252 21.44 6.82 3.22
CA ARG A 252 22.61 6.46 2.42
C ARG A 252 23.88 6.99 3.05
N TRP A 253 24.95 6.21 2.98
CA TRP A 253 26.26 6.60 3.48
C TRP A 253 27.39 5.94 2.71
N ARG A 254 28.61 6.42 2.94
CA ARG A 254 29.85 5.80 2.48
C ARG A 254 30.69 5.40 3.68
N THR A 255 31.45 4.32 3.55
CA THR A 255 32.42 3.90 4.57
C THR A 255 33.82 4.36 4.21
N THR A 256 34.66 4.58 5.23
CA THR A 256 36.11 4.80 5.06
C THR A 256 36.90 3.50 5.07
N THR A 257 36.34 2.43 5.64
CA THR A 257 36.95 1.10 5.67
C THR A 257 36.65 0.32 4.38
N THR A 258 37.64 -0.42 3.90
CA THR A 258 37.57 -1.21 2.66
C THR A 258 37.08 -2.64 2.88
N GLY A 259 36.62 -2.98 4.09
CA GLY A 259 36.15 -4.31 4.45
C GLY A 259 35.10 -4.82 3.46
N ALA A 260 35.51 -5.71 2.57
CA ALA A 260 34.65 -6.36 1.59
C ALA A 260 34.12 -7.71 2.10
N GLY A 261 34.44 -8.08 3.35
CA GLY A 261 33.88 -9.25 4.00
C GLY A 261 34.07 -9.28 5.52
N TRP A 262 33.23 -10.09 6.17
CA TRP A 262 33.10 -10.21 7.61
C TRP A 262 33.02 -11.67 8.03
N ILE A 263 33.46 -11.96 9.26
CA ILE A 263 33.38 -13.30 9.84
C ILE A 263 32.92 -13.24 11.31
N GLU A 264 32.08 -14.20 11.68
CA GLU A 264 31.53 -14.38 13.03
C GLU A 264 31.78 -15.82 13.47
N ALA A 265 32.37 -15.99 14.66
CA ALA A 265 32.54 -17.31 15.25
C ALA A 265 31.22 -17.84 15.84
N ALA A 266 30.95 -19.12 15.61
CA ALA A 266 29.80 -19.82 16.16
C ALA A 266 30.14 -21.31 16.38
N GLY A 267 30.31 -21.70 17.65
CA GLY A 267 30.65 -23.08 18.02
C GLY A 267 32.03 -23.51 17.49
N ASP A 268 32.07 -24.64 16.79
CA ASP A 268 33.27 -25.22 16.16
C ASP A 268 33.60 -24.63 14.79
N GLY A 269 32.78 -23.71 14.29
CA GLY A 269 32.95 -23.01 13.02
C GLY A 269 32.46 -21.57 13.11
N GLY A 270 31.81 -21.10 12.06
CA GLY A 270 31.26 -19.75 12.03
C GLY A 270 30.48 -19.43 10.76
N TYR A 271 30.25 -18.14 10.57
CA TYR A 271 29.58 -17.58 9.41
C TYR A 271 30.43 -16.49 8.81
N ALA A 272 30.50 -16.44 7.49
CA ALA A 272 31.22 -15.42 6.76
C ALA A 272 30.29 -14.71 5.77
N ALA A 273 30.50 -13.42 5.56
CA ALA A 273 29.81 -12.60 4.59
C ALA A 273 30.82 -11.90 3.69
N VAL A 274 30.52 -11.75 2.40
CA VAL A 274 31.34 -10.98 1.46
C VAL A 274 30.46 -10.13 0.57
N VAL A 275 30.91 -8.91 0.26
CA VAL A 275 30.30 -8.07 -0.78
C VAL A 275 30.81 -8.54 -2.13
N VAL A 276 29.88 -8.87 -3.01
CA VAL A 276 30.15 -9.18 -4.41
C VAL A 276 29.55 -8.06 -5.24
N SER A 277 30.38 -7.36 -5.99
CA SER A 277 29.97 -6.28 -6.89
C SER A 277 30.12 -6.67 -8.36
N ALA A 278 29.21 -6.17 -9.19
CA ALA A 278 29.41 -6.12 -10.62
C ALA A 278 30.40 -4.99 -10.96
N ALA A 279 31.08 -5.13 -12.10
CA ALA A 279 31.84 -4.02 -12.64
C ALA A 279 30.93 -2.81 -12.89
N ALA A 280 31.52 -1.62 -12.82
CA ALA A 280 30.86 -0.40 -13.26
C ALA A 280 30.38 -0.53 -14.72
N ALA A 281 29.34 0.24 -15.06
CA ALA A 281 28.78 0.22 -16.41
C ALA A 281 29.83 0.64 -17.45
N ALA A 282 30.29 -0.33 -18.24
CA ALA A 282 31.04 -0.03 -19.45
C ALA A 282 30.09 0.56 -20.52
N PRO A 283 30.59 1.35 -21.48
CA PRO A 283 29.77 1.80 -22.60
C PRO A 283 29.09 0.61 -23.29
N ARG A 284 27.78 0.72 -23.49
CA ARG A 284 26.96 -0.34 -24.08
C ARG A 284 27.52 -0.78 -25.43
N LYS A 285 27.87 -2.06 -25.54
CA LYS A 285 28.22 -2.72 -26.80
C LYS A 285 27.09 -3.68 -27.20
N GLY A 286 26.44 -3.42 -28.33
CA GLY A 286 25.38 -4.28 -28.85
C GLY A 286 24.02 -3.60 -28.98
N VAL A 287 23.16 -4.22 -29.78
CA VAL A 287 21.79 -3.78 -30.03
C VAL A 287 20.88 -4.33 -28.93
N VAL A 288 19.99 -3.49 -28.41
CA VAL A 288 19.01 -3.87 -27.40
C VAL A 288 17.66 -4.15 -28.08
N ARG A 289 17.01 -5.22 -27.66
CA ARG A 289 15.60 -5.47 -27.94
C ARG A 289 14.87 -5.64 -26.61
N LEU A 290 13.94 -4.73 -26.33
CA LEU A 290 13.22 -4.73 -25.05
C LEU A 290 11.72 -4.51 -25.23
N VAL A 291 10.95 -5.00 -24.26
CA VAL A 291 9.53 -4.72 -24.10
C VAL A 291 9.35 -3.91 -22.82
N LEU A 292 8.74 -2.73 -22.94
CA LEU A 292 8.43 -1.86 -21.82
C LEU A 292 7.02 -2.15 -21.32
N VAL A 293 6.90 -2.49 -20.04
CA VAL A 293 5.65 -2.61 -19.31
C VAL A 293 5.54 -1.40 -18.38
N LEU A 294 4.47 -0.63 -18.57
CA LEU A 294 4.19 0.54 -17.74
C LEU A 294 2.94 0.27 -16.91
N ASP A 295 3.12 0.34 -15.60
CA ASP A 295 2.00 0.52 -14.70
C ASP A 295 1.33 1.87 -14.98
N ARG A 296 0.01 1.92 -14.81
CA ARG A 296 -0.83 3.12 -14.98
C ARG A 296 -1.89 3.25 -13.89
N ALA A 297 -1.85 2.41 -12.85
CA ALA A 297 -2.82 2.42 -11.77
C ALA A 297 -2.81 3.76 -11.01
N ALA A 298 -3.86 4.01 -10.24
CA ALA A 298 -3.95 5.16 -9.36
C ALA A 298 -2.82 5.23 -8.33
N THR A 299 -2.24 4.10 -7.94
CA THR A 299 -1.17 4.00 -6.95
C THR A 299 0.15 4.61 -7.43
N ILE A 300 0.41 4.60 -8.74
CA ILE A 300 1.61 5.21 -9.32
C ILE A 300 1.43 6.69 -9.70
N LYS A 301 0.27 7.30 -9.40
CA LYS A 301 0.09 8.75 -9.54
C LYS A 301 0.82 9.50 -8.41
N GLY A 302 0.99 10.81 -8.56
CA GLY A 302 1.69 11.64 -7.58
C GLY A 302 3.19 11.37 -7.56
N ASP A 303 3.76 11.10 -6.40
CA ASP A 303 5.21 11.03 -6.17
C ASP A 303 5.90 9.95 -7.01
N ALA A 304 5.25 8.81 -7.23
CA ALA A 304 5.78 7.78 -8.14
C ALA A 304 5.96 8.31 -9.57
N MET A 305 5.03 9.15 -10.06
CA MET A 305 5.07 9.69 -11.41
C MET A 305 6.22 10.67 -11.64
N VAL A 306 6.69 11.33 -10.56
CA VAL A 306 7.90 12.17 -10.57
C VAL A 306 9.13 11.35 -10.94
N VAL A 307 9.13 10.04 -10.66
CA VAL A 307 10.20 9.11 -11.06
C VAL A 307 9.92 8.45 -12.40
N VAL A 308 8.68 7.98 -12.62
CA VAL A 308 8.29 7.22 -13.82
C VAL A 308 8.55 8.04 -15.09
N GLN A 309 8.10 9.30 -15.15
CA GLN A 309 8.21 10.08 -16.40
C GLN A 309 9.66 10.38 -16.78
N PRO A 310 10.52 10.92 -15.90
CA PRO A 310 11.90 11.21 -16.27
C PRO A 310 12.70 9.94 -16.54
N PHE A 311 12.47 8.85 -15.79
CA PHE A 311 13.13 7.57 -16.06
C PHE A 311 12.77 7.02 -17.45
N VAL A 312 11.48 6.95 -17.79
CA VAL A 312 11.04 6.45 -19.10
C VAL A 312 11.54 7.34 -20.24
N ARG A 313 11.51 8.67 -20.08
CA ARG A 313 12.11 9.60 -21.06
C ARG A 313 13.59 9.34 -21.25
N ALA A 314 14.34 9.16 -20.16
CA ALA A 314 15.77 8.88 -20.22
C ALA A 314 16.07 7.52 -20.85
N LEU A 315 15.28 6.48 -20.54
CA LEU A 315 15.40 5.15 -21.13
C LEU A 315 15.21 5.20 -22.65
N LEU A 316 14.12 5.82 -23.10
CA LEU A 316 13.81 5.95 -24.53
C LEU A 316 14.82 6.85 -25.26
N GLY A 317 15.28 7.93 -24.62
CA GLY A 317 16.29 8.82 -25.18
C GLY A 317 17.69 8.19 -25.26
N ALA A 318 17.98 7.16 -24.47
CA ALA A 318 19.25 6.42 -24.49
C ALA A 318 19.27 5.25 -25.50
N LEU A 319 18.14 4.93 -26.14
CA LEU A 319 18.07 3.95 -27.22
C LEU A 319 18.66 4.54 -28.52
N GLY A 320 19.49 3.74 -29.19
CA GLY A 320 20.03 4.06 -30.50
C GLY A 320 19.12 3.58 -31.64
N ASN A 321 19.37 4.05 -32.86
CA ASN A 321 18.52 3.78 -34.03
C ASN A 321 18.37 2.31 -34.42
N ARG A 322 19.29 1.44 -33.97
CA ARG A 322 19.22 -0.01 -34.23
C ARG A 322 18.45 -0.79 -33.16
N ASP A 323 18.19 -0.17 -32.02
CA ASP A 323 17.47 -0.82 -30.93
C ASP A 323 15.99 -0.96 -31.27
N LYS A 324 15.37 -2.01 -30.74
CA LYS A 324 13.94 -2.30 -30.93
C LYS A 324 13.22 -2.22 -29.61
N ILE A 325 12.14 -1.45 -29.57
CA ILE A 325 11.28 -1.35 -28.41
C ILE A 325 9.84 -1.74 -28.74
N GLY A 326 9.29 -2.59 -27.90
CA GLY A 326 7.86 -2.86 -27.81
C GLY A 326 7.29 -2.24 -26.54
N ILE A 327 6.01 -1.90 -26.55
CA ILE A 327 5.25 -1.57 -25.34
C ILE A 327 4.14 -2.60 -25.19
N THR A 328 3.86 -3.02 -23.96
CA THR A 328 2.65 -3.78 -23.66
C THR A 328 1.96 -3.30 -22.37
N GLY A 329 0.64 -3.44 -22.36
CA GLY A 329 -0.22 -3.46 -21.16
C GLY A 329 -1.30 -4.55 -21.29
N GLY A 330 -1.07 -5.58 -22.12
CA GLY A 330 -2.02 -6.64 -22.50
C GLY A 330 -1.46 -7.62 -23.55
N ASP A 331 -2.33 -8.27 -24.33
CA ASP A 331 -1.98 -9.46 -25.13
C ASP A 331 -1.13 -9.21 -26.39
N GLN A 332 -0.95 -7.94 -26.79
CA GLN A 332 -0.19 -7.57 -27.99
C GLN A 332 0.93 -6.56 -27.66
N ILE A 333 2.11 -6.80 -28.23
CA ILE A 333 3.25 -5.88 -28.15
C ILE A 333 3.25 -4.98 -29.38
N ALA A 334 3.14 -3.68 -29.14
CA ALA A 334 3.27 -2.68 -30.19
C ALA A 334 4.74 -2.30 -30.38
N TRP A 335 5.40 -2.91 -31.38
CA TRP A 335 6.78 -2.58 -31.76
C TRP A 335 6.85 -1.25 -32.51
N ARG A 336 7.67 -0.31 -32.03
CA ARG A 336 7.77 1.06 -32.57
C ARG A 336 9.20 1.61 -32.44
N SER A 337 9.49 2.74 -33.08
CA SER A 337 10.71 3.50 -32.80
C SER A 337 10.64 4.15 -31.40
N ALA A 338 11.78 4.42 -30.77
CA ALA A 338 11.80 5.05 -29.44
C ALA A 338 11.08 6.42 -29.41
N PRO A 339 11.22 7.32 -30.41
CA PRO A 339 10.46 8.57 -30.44
C PRO A 339 8.93 8.37 -30.58
N ALA A 340 8.49 7.39 -31.40
CA ALA A 340 7.07 7.10 -31.57
C ALA A 340 6.47 6.45 -30.30
N THR A 341 7.26 5.63 -29.63
CA THR A 341 6.97 5.01 -28.33
C THR A 341 6.76 6.09 -27.28
N LEU A 342 7.70 7.05 -27.16
CA LEU A 342 7.61 8.14 -26.18
C LEU A 342 6.35 8.98 -26.38
N ARG A 343 6.05 9.39 -27.62
CA ARG A 343 4.82 10.16 -27.94
C ARG A 343 3.56 9.41 -27.50
N THR A 344 3.50 8.11 -27.77
CA THR A 344 2.37 7.26 -27.40
C THR A 344 2.20 7.19 -25.87
N ILE A 345 3.30 7.05 -25.13
CA ILE A 345 3.30 7.00 -23.67
C ILE A 345 2.86 8.34 -23.07
N GLU A 346 3.38 9.45 -23.59
CA GLU A 346 3.02 10.79 -23.10
C GLU A 346 1.53 11.09 -23.27
N GLU A 347 0.92 10.67 -24.38
CA GLU A 347 -0.52 10.75 -24.58
C GLU A 347 -1.30 9.86 -23.60
N THR A 348 -0.71 8.75 -23.17
CA THR A 348 -1.36 7.77 -22.28
C THR A 348 -1.31 8.20 -20.81
N TRP A 349 -0.25 8.88 -20.38
CA TRP A 349 -0.15 9.44 -19.01
C TRP A 349 -1.24 10.47 -18.69
N MET A 350 -1.79 11.13 -19.72
CA MET A 350 -2.86 12.11 -19.57
C MET A 350 -4.25 11.48 -19.39
N ARG A 351 -4.37 10.15 -19.53
CA ARG A 351 -5.65 9.43 -19.43
C ARG A 351 -5.78 8.73 -18.08
N PRO A 352 -7.00 8.57 -17.54
CA PRO A 352 -7.23 7.74 -16.36
C PRO A 352 -6.69 6.32 -16.56
N GLY A 353 -6.05 5.80 -15.50
CA GLY A 353 -5.60 4.42 -15.40
C GLY A 353 -6.74 3.43 -15.22
N ALA A 354 -6.44 2.15 -15.44
CA ALA A 354 -7.23 1.04 -14.93
C ALA A 354 -6.39 0.34 -13.86
N PRO A 355 -6.99 -0.48 -12.98
CA PRO A 355 -6.23 -1.31 -12.06
C PRO A 355 -5.17 -2.14 -12.80
N PHE A 356 -3.98 -2.24 -12.22
CA PHE A 356 -2.84 -2.91 -12.85
C PHE A 356 -2.74 -4.37 -12.36
N ASP A 357 -3.33 -5.29 -13.12
CA ASP A 357 -3.19 -6.74 -12.90
C ASP A 357 -1.84 -7.22 -13.44
N LEU A 358 -0.78 -7.05 -12.65
CA LEU A 358 0.59 -7.41 -13.02
C LEU A 358 0.73 -8.89 -13.42
N THR A 359 0.07 -9.80 -12.71
CA THR A 359 0.07 -11.24 -13.06
C THR A 359 -0.46 -11.45 -14.47
N ARG A 360 -1.62 -10.88 -14.80
CA ARG A 360 -2.21 -11.03 -16.14
C ARG A 360 -1.31 -10.43 -17.22
N VAL A 361 -0.73 -9.26 -16.97
CA VAL A 361 0.21 -8.62 -17.91
C VAL A 361 1.41 -9.52 -18.19
N LEU A 362 1.96 -10.17 -17.17
CA LEU A 362 3.07 -11.12 -17.32
C LEU A 362 2.64 -12.41 -18.02
N GLU A 363 1.44 -12.92 -17.77
CA GLU A 363 0.94 -14.15 -18.40
C GLU A 363 0.67 -13.99 -19.90
N THR A 364 0.21 -12.82 -20.32
CA THR A 364 -0.15 -12.59 -21.73
C THR A 364 0.97 -11.94 -22.54
N ALA A 365 2.05 -11.48 -21.90
CA ALA A 365 3.22 -10.96 -22.58
C ALA A 365 3.90 -12.05 -23.45
N LYS A 366 4.12 -11.72 -24.73
CA LYS A 366 4.83 -12.58 -25.70
C LYS A 366 6.11 -11.89 -26.17
N PRO A 367 7.16 -11.83 -25.34
CA PRO A 367 8.33 -10.99 -25.60
C PRO A 367 9.20 -11.44 -26.79
N ASP A 368 8.98 -12.65 -27.32
CA ASP A 368 9.73 -13.21 -28.46
C ASP A 368 11.26 -13.12 -28.28
N GLY A 369 11.76 -13.43 -27.08
CA GLY A 369 13.18 -13.37 -26.73
C GLY A 369 13.71 -11.98 -26.37
N ALA A 370 12.87 -10.94 -26.37
CA ALA A 370 13.24 -9.62 -25.86
C ALA A 370 13.25 -9.59 -24.33
N ALA A 371 14.19 -8.84 -23.73
CA ALA A 371 14.12 -8.58 -22.29
C ALA A 371 12.91 -7.68 -21.96
N ILE A 372 12.37 -7.80 -20.76
CA ILE A 372 11.27 -6.94 -20.31
C ILE A 372 11.81 -5.91 -19.32
N VAL A 373 11.37 -4.67 -19.45
CA VAL A 373 11.56 -3.61 -18.43
C VAL A 373 10.20 -3.26 -17.87
N ILE A 374 10.01 -3.43 -16.56
CA ILE A 374 8.76 -3.09 -15.86
C ILE A 374 9.02 -1.89 -14.96
N VAL A 375 8.17 -0.87 -15.05
CA VAL A 375 8.17 0.29 -14.14
C VAL A 375 6.85 0.30 -13.37
N THR A 376 6.89 0.01 -12.06
CA THR A 376 5.70 -0.23 -11.21
C THR A 376 6.04 -0.09 -9.73
N ASP A 377 5.03 0.13 -8.89
CA ASP A 377 5.13 -0.01 -7.43
C ASP A 377 4.89 -1.47 -6.96
N GLY A 378 4.40 -2.34 -7.83
CA GLY A 378 4.15 -3.75 -7.54
C GLY A 378 2.98 -4.01 -6.59
N LEU A 379 2.07 -3.06 -6.37
CA LEU A 379 1.02 -3.17 -5.36
C LEU A 379 -0.14 -4.06 -5.80
N VAL A 380 0.11 -5.36 -5.94
CA VAL A 380 -0.87 -6.42 -6.17
C VAL A 380 -0.90 -7.41 -4.99
N ALA A 381 -1.99 -8.17 -4.86
CA ALA A 381 -2.19 -9.13 -3.79
C ALA A 381 -1.98 -10.59 -4.21
N ASP A 382 -1.49 -10.89 -5.41
CA ASP A 382 -1.28 -12.27 -5.91
C ASP A 382 0.20 -12.56 -6.25
N ASP A 383 1.11 -12.15 -5.36
CA ASP A 383 2.58 -12.15 -5.56
C ASP A 383 3.13 -13.47 -6.10
N ARG A 384 2.70 -14.61 -5.55
CA ARG A 384 3.18 -15.94 -5.99
C ARG A 384 2.83 -16.22 -7.45
N ALA A 385 1.65 -15.81 -7.90
CA ALA A 385 1.21 -15.99 -9.27
C ALA A 385 2.00 -15.08 -10.22
N ALA A 386 2.22 -13.81 -9.86
CA ALA A 386 3.04 -12.87 -10.62
C ALA A 386 4.49 -13.36 -10.77
N ILE A 387 5.14 -13.83 -9.70
CA ILE A 387 6.50 -14.38 -9.75
C ILE A 387 6.55 -15.62 -10.65
N ALA A 388 5.57 -16.52 -10.54
CA ALA A 388 5.49 -17.71 -11.38
C ALA A 388 5.26 -17.36 -12.86
N ALA A 389 4.41 -16.38 -13.16
CA ALA A 389 4.17 -15.87 -14.51
C ALA A 389 5.44 -15.26 -15.11
N ALA A 390 6.17 -14.44 -14.34
CA ALA A 390 7.44 -13.88 -14.76
C ALA A 390 8.45 -14.98 -15.12
N ARG A 391 8.59 -16.02 -14.28
CA ARG A 391 9.47 -17.16 -14.54
C ARG A 391 9.14 -17.88 -15.85
N ARG A 392 7.85 -18.03 -16.20
CA ARG A 392 7.39 -18.71 -17.43
C ARG A 392 7.75 -17.97 -18.71
N LEU A 393 8.04 -16.66 -18.65
CA LEU A 393 8.40 -15.87 -19.83
C LEU A 393 9.73 -16.30 -20.47
N GLY A 394 10.63 -16.92 -19.70
CA GLY A 394 11.91 -17.42 -20.20
C GLY A 394 12.88 -16.32 -20.67
N VAL A 395 12.60 -15.05 -20.36
CA VAL A 395 13.45 -13.89 -20.66
C VAL A 395 13.74 -13.10 -19.37
N PRO A 396 14.86 -12.37 -19.30
CA PRO A 396 15.14 -11.48 -18.17
C PRO A 396 14.06 -10.40 -18.01
N VAL A 397 13.59 -10.20 -16.77
CA VAL A 397 12.67 -9.13 -16.41
C VAL A 397 13.40 -8.15 -15.50
N HIS A 398 13.74 -6.98 -16.04
CA HIS A 398 14.36 -5.88 -15.33
C HIS A 398 13.26 -5.01 -14.71
N VAL A 399 13.34 -4.77 -13.42
CA VAL A 399 12.30 -4.10 -12.64
C VAL A 399 12.82 -2.77 -12.10
N ILE A 400 12.03 -1.74 -12.29
CA ILE A 400 12.22 -0.40 -11.74
C ILE A 400 11.08 -0.15 -10.75
N GLY A 401 11.37 -0.38 -9.48
CA GLY A 401 10.44 -0.13 -8.38
C GLY A 401 10.32 1.36 -8.11
N VAL A 402 9.10 1.88 -8.09
CA VAL A 402 8.81 3.31 -7.90
C VAL A 402 7.78 3.52 -6.79
N GLY A 403 7.67 4.78 -6.35
CA GLY A 403 6.66 5.21 -5.40
C GLY A 403 7.13 5.21 -3.94
N PRO A 404 6.27 5.72 -3.04
CA PRO A 404 6.62 5.96 -1.64
C PRO A 404 6.80 4.68 -0.82
N ALA A 405 6.11 3.60 -1.19
CA ALA A 405 6.13 2.33 -0.46
C ALA A 405 5.85 1.14 -1.42
N PRO A 406 6.80 0.81 -2.32
CA PRO A 406 6.63 -0.28 -3.28
C PRO A 406 6.60 -1.66 -2.61
N ALA A 407 5.95 -2.63 -3.23
CA ALA A 407 5.96 -4.04 -2.84
C ALA A 407 7.33 -4.69 -3.13
N ARG A 408 8.33 -4.35 -2.30
CA ARG A 408 9.73 -4.75 -2.52
C ARG A 408 9.90 -6.26 -2.61
N GLY A 409 9.15 -7.03 -1.82
CA GLY A 409 9.21 -8.49 -1.81
C GLY A 409 8.87 -9.08 -3.18
N LEU A 410 7.72 -8.67 -3.74
CA LEU A 410 7.27 -9.09 -5.07
C LEU A 410 8.27 -8.69 -6.17
N LEU A 411 8.64 -7.41 -6.20
CA LEU A 411 9.50 -6.87 -7.26
C LEU A 411 10.90 -7.50 -7.26
N THR A 412 11.46 -7.76 -6.07
CA THR A 412 12.72 -8.50 -5.92
C THR A 412 12.57 -9.96 -6.39
N GLY A 413 11.46 -10.61 -6.05
CA GLY A 413 11.15 -11.97 -6.47
C GLY A 413 11.09 -12.13 -7.99
N ILE A 414 10.42 -11.20 -8.70
CA ILE A 414 10.32 -11.21 -10.17
C ILE A 414 11.70 -11.12 -10.84
N ALA A 415 12.55 -10.18 -10.41
CA ALA A 415 13.89 -10.04 -10.97
C ALA A 415 14.74 -11.30 -10.71
N ALA A 416 14.67 -11.85 -9.48
CA ALA A 416 15.44 -13.02 -9.09
C ALA A 416 15.11 -14.27 -9.92
N VAL A 417 13.82 -14.59 -10.11
CA VAL A 417 13.42 -15.83 -10.83
C VAL A 417 13.60 -15.76 -12.35
N THR A 418 13.75 -14.56 -12.91
CA THR A 418 13.94 -14.33 -14.35
C THR A 418 15.40 -14.11 -14.73
N GLY A 419 16.27 -13.90 -13.73
CA GLY A 419 17.66 -13.48 -13.96
C GLY A 419 17.79 -12.04 -14.46
N GLY A 420 16.76 -11.21 -14.29
CA GLY A 420 16.81 -9.77 -14.53
C GLY A 420 17.40 -8.98 -13.36
N THR A 421 17.33 -7.66 -13.43
CA THR A 421 17.86 -6.74 -12.38
C THR A 421 16.72 -5.97 -11.71
N ILE A 422 16.91 -5.53 -10.47
CA ILE A 422 15.95 -4.71 -9.72
C ILE A 422 16.63 -3.41 -9.26
N ARG A 423 15.97 -2.27 -9.49
CA ARG A 423 16.40 -0.95 -8.98
C ARG A 423 15.17 -0.24 -8.38
N PHE A 424 15.28 0.24 -7.15
CA PHE A 424 14.27 1.12 -6.55
C PHE A 424 14.73 2.56 -6.79
N ALA A 425 13.88 3.37 -7.41
CA ALA A 425 14.22 4.72 -7.83
C ALA A 425 13.39 5.75 -7.05
N LEU A 426 14.07 6.77 -6.54
CA LEU A 426 13.51 7.90 -5.81
C LEU A 426 13.64 9.19 -6.64
N PRO A 427 12.84 10.24 -6.36
CA PRO A 427 12.93 11.51 -7.06
C PRO A 427 14.32 12.17 -7.02
N ALA A 428 15.09 11.92 -5.96
CA ALA A 428 16.43 12.47 -5.77
C ALA A 428 17.53 11.71 -6.52
N ASP A 429 17.21 10.60 -7.20
CA ASP A 429 18.20 9.77 -7.89
C ASP A 429 18.56 10.30 -9.29
N ASP A 430 19.74 9.91 -9.79
CA ASP A 430 20.09 10.10 -11.20
C ASP A 430 19.37 9.08 -12.09
N LEU A 431 18.14 9.43 -12.48
CA LEU A 431 17.27 8.59 -13.30
C LEU A 431 17.84 8.35 -14.71
N ALA A 432 18.69 9.25 -15.21
CA ALA A 432 19.34 9.08 -16.50
C ALA A 432 20.47 8.03 -16.43
N ALA A 433 21.25 8.04 -15.36
CA ALA A 433 22.24 7.00 -15.09
C ALA A 433 21.58 5.63 -14.85
N ALA A 434 20.46 5.59 -14.12
CA ALA A 434 19.69 4.37 -13.90
C ALA A 434 19.16 3.77 -15.22
N ALA A 435 18.61 4.62 -16.09
CA ALA A 435 18.11 4.20 -17.41
C ALA A 435 19.24 3.66 -18.30
N LYS A 436 20.38 4.35 -18.37
CA LYS A 436 21.56 3.88 -19.11
C LYS A 436 22.07 2.54 -18.59
N SER A 437 22.17 2.39 -17.27
CA SER A 437 22.61 1.15 -16.64
C SER A 437 21.67 -0.01 -16.95
N THR A 438 20.36 0.24 -16.96
CA THR A 438 19.35 -0.76 -17.35
C THR A 438 19.57 -1.25 -18.79
N LEU A 439 19.88 -0.35 -19.73
CA LEU A 439 20.19 -0.75 -21.12
C LEU A 439 21.52 -1.51 -21.25
N VAL A 440 22.50 -1.18 -20.41
CA VAL A 440 23.76 -1.95 -20.33
C VAL A 440 23.49 -3.37 -19.83
N ASP A 441 22.66 -3.52 -18.79
CA ASP A 441 22.26 -4.81 -18.21
C ASP A 441 21.54 -5.70 -19.25
N ILE A 442 20.71 -5.10 -20.10
CA ILE A 442 20.01 -5.82 -21.18
C ILE A 442 20.97 -6.22 -22.30
N ALA A 443 21.90 -5.35 -22.68
CA ALA A 443 22.78 -5.58 -23.83
C ALA A 443 23.87 -6.64 -23.58
N SER A 444 24.25 -6.84 -22.32
CA SER A 444 25.33 -7.74 -21.93
C SER A 444 24.79 -8.79 -20.95
N PRO A 445 24.54 -10.04 -21.39
CA PRO A 445 24.06 -11.10 -20.52
C PRO A 445 24.97 -11.22 -19.29
N LEU A 446 24.40 -10.91 -18.13
CA LEU A 446 25.15 -10.78 -16.88
C LEU A 446 25.77 -12.13 -16.51
N ALA A 447 27.08 -12.22 -16.31
CA ALA A 447 27.73 -13.49 -15.97
C ALA A 447 27.25 -13.99 -14.58
N PRO A 448 27.06 -15.31 -14.38
CA PRO A 448 26.82 -15.87 -13.05
C PRO A 448 27.96 -15.48 -12.11
N LEU A 449 27.63 -15.04 -10.91
CA LEU A 449 28.63 -14.73 -9.89
C LEU A 449 29.30 -16.01 -9.39
N THR A 450 30.58 -15.93 -9.08
CA THR A 450 31.32 -17.00 -8.40
C THR A 450 32.08 -16.43 -7.22
N VAL A 451 32.00 -17.11 -6.07
CA VAL A 451 32.69 -16.76 -4.84
C VAL A 451 33.57 -17.95 -4.44
N SER A 452 34.87 -17.69 -4.24
CA SER A 452 35.82 -18.65 -3.70
C SER A 452 36.15 -18.27 -2.26
N TRP A 453 35.89 -19.19 -1.34
CA TRP A 453 36.04 -18.96 0.10
C TRP A 453 37.41 -19.37 0.65
N GLY A 454 38.39 -19.62 -0.23
CA GLY A 454 39.77 -19.94 0.15
C GLY A 454 39.87 -21.09 1.17
N THR A 455 40.60 -20.85 2.26
CA THR A 455 40.88 -21.85 3.31
C THR A 455 39.77 -21.98 4.37
N LEU A 456 38.69 -21.21 4.26
CA LEU A 456 37.58 -21.21 5.24
C LEU A 456 36.70 -22.46 5.18
N VAL A 457 36.80 -23.23 4.08
CA VAL A 457 36.00 -24.43 3.82
C VAL A 457 34.50 -24.11 4.00
N ALA A 458 33.99 -23.28 3.11
CA ALA A 458 32.60 -22.84 3.14
C ALA A 458 31.63 -23.95 2.70
N SER A 459 30.49 -24.03 3.37
CA SER A 459 29.32 -24.82 2.98
C SER A 459 28.07 -23.93 3.05
N ASP A 460 26.97 -24.42 2.47
CA ASP A 460 25.66 -23.78 2.57
C ASP A 460 25.69 -22.28 2.22
N VAL A 461 26.29 -21.96 1.07
CA VAL A 461 26.36 -20.58 0.55
C VAL A 461 24.95 -20.11 0.23
N VAL A 462 24.61 -18.90 0.68
CA VAL A 462 23.30 -18.27 0.49
C VAL A 462 23.44 -16.87 -0.12
N PRO A 463 22.54 -16.48 -1.07
CA PRO A 463 21.49 -17.31 -1.64
C PRO A 463 22.06 -18.47 -2.47
N SER A 464 21.37 -19.61 -2.44
CA SER A 464 21.80 -20.85 -3.11
C SER A 464 21.95 -20.70 -4.63
N VAL A 465 21.15 -19.80 -5.22
CA VAL A 465 21.30 -19.33 -6.59
C VAL A 465 21.69 -17.86 -6.54
N LEU A 466 22.94 -17.56 -6.89
CA LEU A 466 23.42 -16.18 -6.91
C LEU A 466 22.70 -15.41 -8.03
N PRO A 467 22.01 -14.30 -7.71
CA PRO A 467 21.37 -13.49 -8.72
C PRO A 467 22.42 -12.86 -9.63
N ARG A 468 21.97 -12.46 -10.81
CA ARG A 468 22.81 -11.68 -11.72
C ARG A 468 22.84 -10.24 -11.23
N LEU A 469 24.04 -9.66 -11.10
CA LEU A 469 24.19 -8.26 -10.74
C LEU A 469 24.34 -7.41 -12.00
N GLY A 470 23.45 -6.43 -12.15
CA GLY A 470 23.58 -5.39 -13.14
C GLY A 470 24.80 -4.52 -12.88
N ALA A 471 25.20 -3.74 -13.87
CA ALA A 471 26.30 -2.80 -13.76
C ALA A 471 26.14 -1.88 -12.54
N GLY A 472 27.23 -1.74 -11.78
CA GLY A 472 27.29 -0.96 -10.53
C GLY A 472 26.59 -1.57 -9.32
N GLN A 473 25.83 -2.67 -9.50
CA GLN A 473 25.14 -3.33 -8.40
C GLN A 473 26.09 -4.20 -7.59
N ALA A 474 25.78 -4.34 -6.31
CA ALA A 474 26.42 -5.31 -5.45
C ALA A 474 25.41 -6.01 -4.56
N MET A 475 25.85 -7.12 -3.97
CA MET A 475 25.10 -7.85 -2.97
C MET A 475 26.04 -8.45 -1.94
N ILE A 476 25.46 -8.90 -0.83
CA ILE A 476 26.20 -9.67 0.16
C ILE A 476 25.87 -11.14 -0.03
N VAL A 477 26.91 -11.97 -0.04
CA VAL A 477 26.83 -13.43 -0.07
C VAL A 477 27.31 -13.96 1.28
N LEU A 478 26.55 -14.88 1.87
CA LEU A 478 26.89 -15.48 3.17
C LEU A 478 27.18 -16.97 3.01
N ALA A 479 28.00 -17.52 3.91
CA ALA A 479 28.25 -18.95 3.98
C ALA A 479 28.53 -19.40 5.41
N ARG A 480 28.26 -20.68 5.69
CA ARG A 480 28.77 -21.34 6.88
C ARG A 480 30.22 -21.74 6.62
N VAL A 481 31.10 -21.56 7.59
CA VAL A 481 32.53 -21.87 7.47
C VAL A 481 32.97 -22.81 8.59
N LYS A 482 33.85 -23.77 8.27
CA LYS A 482 34.39 -24.72 9.27
C LYS A 482 35.53 -24.14 10.09
N ARG A 483 36.18 -23.07 9.61
CA ARG A 483 37.28 -22.41 10.31
C ARG A 483 37.03 -20.92 10.35
N VAL A 484 37.19 -20.35 11.53
CA VAL A 484 37.17 -18.90 11.75
C VAL A 484 38.60 -18.45 11.91
N ALA A 485 39.15 -17.90 10.84
CA ALA A 485 40.43 -17.25 10.83
C ALA A 485 40.29 -15.96 10.03
N THR A 486 41.11 -14.95 10.31
CA THR A 486 41.37 -13.88 9.35
C THR A 486 41.96 -14.52 8.10
N ALA A 487 41.07 -14.78 7.13
CA ALA A 487 41.41 -15.44 5.88
C ALA A 487 41.02 -14.53 4.73
N ASN A 488 41.61 -14.83 3.57
CA ASN A 488 41.26 -14.12 2.36
C ASN A 488 40.17 -14.89 1.59
N ALA A 489 39.09 -14.22 1.24
CA ALA A 489 38.12 -14.71 0.26
C ALA A 489 38.44 -14.10 -1.12
N ARG A 490 38.04 -14.76 -2.22
CA ARG A 490 38.10 -14.19 -3.57
C ARG A 490 36.73 -14.16 -4.22
N ALA A 491 36.30 -13.00 -4.69
CA ALA A 491 35.21 -12.90 -5.67
C ALA A 491 35.78 -12.25 -6.94
N ARG A 492 35.52 -12.89 -8.09
CA ARG A 492 35.98 -12.44 -9.41
C ARG A 492 37.48 -12.13 -9.55
N GLY A 493 38.32 -12.75 -8.71
CA GLY A 493 39.79 -12.60 -8.74
C GLY A 493 40.35 -11.55 -7.77
N GLU A 494 39.51 -10.71 -7.16
CA GLU A 494 39.92 -9.77 -6.11
C GLU A 494 40.04 -10.48 -4.77
N LEU A 495 41.12 -10.22 -4.03
CA LEU A 495 41.41 -10.80 -2.73
C LEU A 495 40.85 -9.88 -1.64
N PHE A 496 39.99 -10.41 -0.78
CA PHE A 496 39.39 -9.65 0.32
C PHE A 496 39.89 -10.16 1.65
N SER A 497 40.25 -9.24 2.55
CA SER A 497 40.48 -9.57 3.96
C SER A 497 39.13 -9.63 4.69
N LEU A 498 38.91 -10.70 5.47
CA LEU A 498 37.74 -10.80 6.34
C LEU A 498 38.01 -10.11 7.68
N GLU A 499 37.14 -9.19 8.04
CA GLU A 499 37.16 -8.52 9.34
C GLU A 499 36.33 -9.32 10.36
N THR A 500 36.82 -9.41 11.60
CA THR A 500 36.02 -10.03 12.67
C THR A 500 34.88 -9.09 13.03
N MET A 501 33.65 -9.59 12.94
CA MET A 501 32.49 -8.79 13.30
C MET A 501 32.48 -8.59 14.83
N ALA A 502 32.42 -7.34 15.25
CA ALA A 502 32.30 -7.03 16.67
C ALA A 502 30.99 -7.58 17.26
N PRO A 503 31.00 -8.02 18.53
CA PRO A 503 29.86 -8.72 19.12
C PRO A 503 28.63 -7.82 19.17
N SER A 504 27.46 -8.42 18.88
CA SER A 504 26.18 -7.72 19.05
C SER A 504 25.83 -7.54 20.52
N ARG A 505 25.03 -6.51 20.82
CA ARG A 505 24.41 -6.38 22.14
C ARG A 505 23.55 -7.62 22.41
N LYS A 506 23.82 -8.31 23.52
CA LYS A 506 22.94 -9.35 24.03
C LYS A 506 21.60 -8.70 24.39
N LEU A 507 20.53 -9.26 23.87
CA LEU A 507 19.18 -8.87 24.23
C LEU A 507 18.62 -9.99 25.10
N ASP A 508 18.22 -9.64 26.31
CA ASP A 508 17.49 -10.57 27.15
C ASP A 508 16.23 -11.02 26.41
N GLY A 509 15.89 -12.31 26.45
CA GLY A 509 14.70 -12.84 25.78
C GLY A 509 14.80 -13.01 24.27
N ALA A 510 15.99 -12.90 23.67
CA ALA A 510 16.19 -13.35 22.29
C ALA A 510 15.81 -14.83 22.16
N THR A 511 15.11 -15.19 21.08
CA THR A 511 14.70 -16.58 20.82
C THR A 511 15.86 -17.44 20.31
N THR A 512 17.03 -16.82 20.09
CA THR A 512 18.25 -17.48 19.65
C THR A 512 19.50 -16.83 20.27
N VAL A 513 20.52 -17.64 20.50
CA VAL A 513 21.87 -17.20 20.92
C VAL A 513 22.79 -16.91 19.73
N ALA A 514 22.33 -17.18 18.50
CA ALA A 514 23.08 -16.96 17.28
C ALA A 514 23.43 -15.46 17.11
N GLY A 515 24.63 -15.17 16.61
CA GLY A 515 25.05 -13.80 16.31
C GLY A 515 24.40 -13.24 15.02
N PRO A 516 24.58 -11.94 14.72
CA PRO A 516 23.92 -11.30 13.59
C PRO A 516 24.19 -11.97 12.23
N LEU A 517 25.42 -12.43 11.97
CA LEU A 517 25.73 -13.08 10.69
C LEU A 517 25.06 -14.46 10.60
N ALA A 518 25.05 -15.22 11.70
CA ALA A 518 24.34 -16.48 11.79
C ALA A 518 22.82 -16.32 11.56
N ARG A 519 22.19 -15.32 12.21
CA ARG A 519 20.75 -15.03 12.04
C ARG A 519 20.43 -14.61 10.61
N ARG A 520 21.30 -13.79 10.00
CA ARG A 520 21.15 -13.36 8.62
C ARG A 520 21.29 -14.51 7.62
N TRP A 521 22.30 -15.37 7.81
CA TRP A 521 22.47 -16.59 7.02
C TRP A 521 21.23 -17.49 7.14
N ALA A 522 20.71 -17.64 8.36
CA ALA A 522 19.54 -18.46 8.60
C ALA A 522 18.29 -17.92 7.91
N GLN A 523 18.08 -16.59 7.89
CA GLN A 523 16.97 -15.97 7.16
C GLN A 523 17.08 -16.20 5.66
N LEU A 524 18.26 -16.00 5.05
CA LEU A 524 18.44 -16.28 3.62
C LEU A 524 18.26 -17.76 3.28
N ARG A 525 18.71 -18.66 4.17
CA ARG A 525 18.48 -20.09 4.03
C ARG A 525 16.99 -20.45 4.12
N LEU A 526 16.23 -19.74 4.97
CA LEU A 526 14.77 -19.88 5.05
C LEU A 526 14.10 -19.48 3.73
N GLU A 527 14.54 -18.38 3.10
CA GLU A 527 14.04 -17.99 1.77
C GLU A 527 14.34 -19.03 0.70
N ASP A 528 15.56 -19.60 0.67
CA ASP A 528 15.90 -20.69 -0.26
C ASP A 528 14.97 -21.91 -0.08
N LEU A 529 14.62 -22.26 1.17
CA LEU A 529 13.70 -23.36 1.46
C LEU A 529 12.26 -23.05 1.00
N LEU A 530 11.83 -21.78 1.09
CA LEU A 530 10.49 -21.34 0.67
C LEU A 530 10.35 -21.27 -0.86
N VAL A 531 11.44 -21.02 -1.59
CA VAL A 531 11.46 -21.02 -3.06
C VAL A 531 11.60 -22.43 -3.64
N GLY A 532 12.21 -23.34 -2.88
CA GLY A 532 12.38 -24.74 -3.25
C GLY A 532 11.06 -25.55 -3.30
N PRO A 533 11.14 -26.88 -3.51
CA PRO A 533 9.99 -27.77 -3.40
C PRO A 533 9.32 -27.60 -2.03
N GLU A 534 7.99 -27.56 -2.01
CA GLU A 534 7.23 -27.33 -0.77
C GLU A 534 7.58 -28.40 0.27
N ASN A 535 8.22 -27.97 1.36
CA ASN A 535 8.61 -28.84 2.47
C ASN A 535 8.39 -28.11 3.81
N PRO A 536 7.14 -28.01 4.29
CA PRO A 536 6.80 -27.28 5.49
C PRO A 536 7.59 -27.76 6.71
N ALA A 537 7.84 -29.07 6.83
CA ALA A 537 8.61 -29.64 7.92
C ALA A 537 10.07 -29.13 7.96
N ALA A 538 10.73 -29.02 6.80
CA ALA A 538 12.08 -28.47 6.73
C ALA A 538 12.10 -26.97 7.06
N VAL A 539 11.11 -26.22 6.56
CA VAL A 539 10.95 -24.78 6.85
C VAL A 539 10.73 -24.57 8.34
N THR A 540 9.76 -25.25 8.95
CA THR A 540 9.46 -25.19 10.38
C THR A 540 10.67 -25.58 11.24
N LYS A 541 11.34 -26.70 10.92
CA LYS A 541 12.52 -27.15 11.67
C LYS A 541 13.63 -26.10 11.65
N HIS A 542 13.92 -25.53 10.48
CA HIS A 542 14.94 -24.49 10.33
C HIS A 542 14.55 -23.20 11.07
N ALA A 543 13.30 -22.77 10.92
CA ALA A 543 12.78 -21.57 11.59
C ALA A 543 12.82 -21.70 13.12
N LEU A 544 12.37 -22.83 13.69
CA LEU A 544 12.44 -23.08 15.13
C LEU A 544 13.90 -23.14 15.64
N ALA A 545 14.81 -23.75 14.88
CA ALA A 545 16.23 -23.87 15.28
C ALA A 545 16.94 -22.51 15.39
N PHE A 546 16.54 -21.52 14.59
CA PHE A 546 17.12 -20.18 14.59
C PHE A 546 16.21 -19.11 15.22
N GLY A 547 15.03 -19.49 15.71
CA GLY A 547 14.09 -18.57 16.34
C GLY A 547 13.41 -17.58 15.39
N LEU A 548 13.21 -17.97 14.11
CA LEU A 548 12.71 -17.11 13.04
C LEU A 548 11.19 -17.23 12.87
N VAL A 549 10.54 -16.11 12.56
CA VAL A 549 9.14 -16.07 12.11
C VAL A 549 9.08 -16.49 10.64
N SER A 550 8.18 -17.42 10.31
CA SER A 550 8.01 -17.98 8.96
C SER A 550 6.52 -18.18 8.65
N PRO A 551 6.15 -18.60 7.44
CA PRO A 551 4.76 -18.98 7.16
C PRO A 551 4.20 -20.07 8.10
N TYR A 552 5.06 -20.85 8.77
CA TYR A 552 4.68 -21.98 9.64
C TYR A 552 5.09 -21.79 11.11
N THR A 553 5.71 -20.67 11.48
CA THR A 553 6.15 -20.39 12.86
C THR A 553 5.84 -18.95 13.26
N SER A 554 5.46 -18.76 14.52
CA SER A 554 5.01 -17.46 15.06
C SER A 554 5.67 -17.18 16.39
N LEU A 555 5.94 -15.91 16.67
CA LEU A 555 6.33 -15.47 18.01
C LEU A 555 5.07 -15.23 18.84
N ILE A 556 5.00 -15.83 20.03
CA ILE A 556 3.87 -15.67 20.94
C ILE A 556 4.32 -15.33 22.36
N ALA A 557 3.76 -14.26 22.91
CA ALA A 557 3.94 -13.85 24.29
C ALA A 557 2.58 -13.93 25.01
N ILE A 558 2.51 -14.63 26.14
CA ILE A 558 1.30 -14.78 26.96
C ILE A 558 1.66 -14.48 28.42
N GLY A 559 0.92 -13.57 29.04
CA GLY A 559 1.04 -13.24 30.45
C GLY A 559 0.44 -14.31 31.36
N THR A 560 0.49 -14.08 32.66
CA THR A 560 -0.09 -14.98 33.67
C THR A 560 -1.34 -14.42 34.34
N ASP A 561 -1.51 -13.11 34.29
CA ASP A 561 -2.55 -12.41 35.03
C ASP A 561 -3.77 -12.15 34.17
N VAL A 562 -4.95 -12.38 34.74
CA VAL A 562 -6.22 -12.02 34.13
C VAL A 562 -6.40 -10.51 34.26
N ILE A 563 -6.45 -9.83 33.12
CA ILE A 563 -6.64 -8.38 33.01
C ILE A 563 -8.12 -8.05 32.78
N VAL A 564 -8.84 -8.93 32.08
CA VAL A 564 -10.24 -8.73 31.69
C VAL A 564 -11.08 -9.92 32.10
N GLU A 565 -11.85 -9.79 33.17
CA GLU A 565 -12.77 -10.86 33.59
C GLU A 565 -13.77 -11.18 32.48
N GLY A 566 -13.93 -12.49 32.18
CA GLY A 566 -14.82 -12.95 31.11
C GLY A 566 -14.27 -12.78 29.68
N GLY A 567 -12.98 -12.44 29.54
CA GLY A 567 -12.27 -12.38 28.27
C GLY A 567 -12.41 -11.07 27.51
N VAL A 568 -11.55 -10.86 26.52
CA VAL A 568 -11.60 -9.69 25.63
C VAL A 568 -12.69 -9.91 24.58
N LYS A 569 -13.56 -8.91 24.37
CA LYS A 569 -14.73 -9.00 23.47
C LYS A 569 -14.80 -7.88 22.43
N HIS A 570 -13.81 -7.00 22.43
CA HIS A 570 -13.73 -5.87 21.53
C HIS A 570 -12.42 -5.98 20.74
N SER A 571 -12.50 -5.98 19.42
CA SER A 571 -11.35 -6.00 18.51
C SER A 571 -11.44 -4.85 17.55
N VAL A 572 -10.28 -4.32 17.19
CA VAL A 572 -10.13 -3.29 16.18
C VAL A 572 -8.91 -3.56 15.32
N ALA A 573 -9.04 -3.26 14.03
CA ALA A 573 -7.91 -3.22 13.13
C ALA A 573 -7.25 -1.84 13.21
N VAL A 574 -5.92 -1.81 13.33
CA VAL A 574 -5.15 -0.57 13.37
C VAL A 574 -4.97 -0.05 11.94
N PRO A 575 -5.50 1.13 11.59
CA PRO A 575 -5.36 1.66 10.25
C PRO A 575 -3.94 2.19 9.99
N VAL A 576 -3.51 2.15 8.73
CA VAL A 576 -2.25 2.75 8.27
C VAL A 576 -2.51 3.99 7.41
N SER A 577 -1.51 4.87 7.34
CA SER A 577 -1.53 6.04 6.46
C SER A 577 -1.74 5.66 5.00
N VAL A 578 -2.39 6.55 4.25
CA VAL A 578 -2.34 6.52 2.79
C VAL A 578 -0.94 6.96 2.37
N PRO A 579 -0.23 6.22 1.50
CA PRO A 579 1.13 6.58 1.13
C PRO A 579 1.24 7.96 0.47
N SER A 580 2.40 8.60 0.63
CA SER A 580 2.63 9.97 0.18
C SER A 580 2.38 10.14 -1.33
N GLY A 581 1.76 11.26 -1.70
CA GLY A 581 1.39 11.56 -3.09
C GLY A 581 0.22 10.74 -3.67
N MET A 582 -0.28 9.69 -3.01
CA MET A 582 -1.40 8.90 -3.50
C MET A 582 -2.77 9.57 -3.26
N SER A 583 -3.66 9.49 -4.25
CA SER A 583 -5.05 9.93 -4.09
C SER A 583 -5.89 8.83 -3.44
N TRP A 584 -6.29 9.04 -2.18
CA TRP A 584 -7.09 8.07 -1.42
C TRP A 584 -8.38 7.65 -2.16
N SER A 585 -9.10 8.60 -2.76
CA SER A 585 -10.37 8.32 -3.44
C SER A 585 -10.18 7.49 -4.73
N ASP A 586 -9.11 7.71 -5.47
CA ASP A 586 -8.79 6.94 -6.67
C ASP A 586 -8.32 5.54 -6.28
N VAL A 587 -7.37 5.45 -5.34
CA VAL A 587 -6.83 4.17 -4.87
C VAL A 587 -7.92 3.32 -4.25
N LYS A 588 -8.83 3.89 -3.44
CA LYS A 588 -9.93 3.14 -2.84
C LYS A 588 -10.81 2.48 -3.89
N ARG A 589 -11.16 3.19 -4.97
CA ARG A 589 -11.98 2.68 -6.08
C ARG A 589 -11.30 1.56 -6.87
N GLU A 590 -9.99 1.65 -7.07
CA GLU A 590 -9.26 0.65 -7.88
C GLU A 590 -8.85 -0.60 -7.11
N THR A 591 -8.66 -0.49 -5.78
CA THR A 591 -8.18 -1.59 -4.93
C THR A 591 -9.29 -2.39 -4.27
N VAL A 592 -10.51 -1.87 -4.21
CA VAL A 592 -11.71 -2.59 -3.75
C VAL A 592 -12.68 -2.67 -4.91
N LYS A 593 -12.89 -3.87 -5.44
CA LYS A 593 -14.00 -4.13 -6.35
C LYS A 593 -15.28 -4.09 -5.50
N GLU A 594 -15.92 -2.92 -5.39
CA GLU A 594 -17.20 -2.82 -4.69
C GLU A 594 -18.22 -3.73 -5.39
N GLU A 595 -18.67 -4.77 -4.68
CA GLU A 595 -19.91 -5.51 -4.98
C GLU A 595 -21.18 -4.67 -4.77
N ALA A 596 -21.09 -3.33 -4.82
CA ALA A 596 -22.22 -2.44 -4.67
C ALA A 596 -23.23 -2.58 -5.84
N ASP A 597 -22.77 -2.95 -7.05
CA ASP A 597 -23.65 -3.06 -8.22
C ASP A 597 -24.44 -4.38 -8.31
N LYS A 598 -24.16 -5.37 -7.45
CA LYS A 598 -24.87 -6.67 -7.46
C LYS A 598 -25.89 -6.85 -6.34
N LEU A 599 -25.82 -6.07 -5.26
CA LEU A 599 -26.81 -6.15 -4.20
C LEU A 599 -28.04 -5.27 -4.47
N ASP A 600 -27.88 -4.18 -5.24
CA ASP A 600 -28.99 -3.30 -5.66
C ASP A 600 -29.80 -3.85 -6.84
N SER A 601 -29.27 -4.84 -7.56
CA SER A 601 -29.99 -5.58 -8.60
C SER A 601 -30.80 -6.77 -8.08
N LEU A 602 -30.65 -7.12 -6.79
CA LEU A 602 -31.45 -8.14 -6.09
C LEU A 602 -32.51 -7.55 -5.15
N SER A 603 -32.47 -6.24 -4.88
CA SER A 603 -33.52 -5.49 -4.17
C SER A 603 -34.64 -4.98 -5.10
N GLY A 604 -34.48 -5.15 -6.42
CA GLY A 604 -35.38 -4.67 -7.46
C GLY A 604 -36.54 -5.60 -7.85
N VAL A 605 -36.91 -6.60 -7.03
CA VAL A 605 -38.22 -7.27 -7.19
C VAL A 605 -39.26 -6.44 -6.46
N THR A 606 -39.91 -5.58 -7.22
CA THR A 606 -41.12 -4.87 -6.83
C THR A 606 -42.18 -5.85 -6.32
N LYS A 607 -42.34 -5.93 -4.98
CA LYS A 607 -43.58 -6.42 -4.39
C LYS A 607 -44.67 -5.41 -4.77
N LYS A 608 -45.47 -5.75 -5.79
CA LYS A 608 -46.78 -5.12 -6.00
C LYS A 608 -47.58 -5.24 -4.69
N PRO A 609 -48.17 -4.15 -4.17
CA PRO A 609 -49.12 -4.24 -3.07
C PRO A 609 -50.41 -4.84 -3.62
N THR A 610 -50.67 -6.11 -3.34
CA THR A 610 -52.00 -6.69 -3.55
C THR A 610 -52.86 -6.32 -2.36
N THR A 611 -53.83 -5.45 -2.62
CA THR A 611 -54.93 -5.10 -1.71
C THR A 611 -55.65 -6.37 -1.28
N ILE A 612 -55.72 -6.65 0.02
CA ILE A 612 -56.62 -7.68 0.56
C ILE A 612 -57.85 -6.95 1.11
N ASP A 613 -58.95 -7.19 0.39
CA ASP A 613 -60.32 -6.89 0.77
C ASP A 613 -60.75 -7.78 1.95
N GLN A 614 -61.48 -7.20 2.89
CA GLN A 614 -62.01 -7.89 4.05
C GLN A 614 -63.33 -8.55 3.67
N THR A 615 -63.39 -9.88 3.62
CA THR A 615 -64.66 -10.59 3.82
C THR A 615 -64.49 -11.89 4.63
N ARG A 616 -65.33 -11.91 5.66
CA ARG A 616 -65.81 -12.96 6.58
C ARG A 616 -65.84 -14.43 6.12
N SER A 617 -65.53 -15.27 7.11
CA SER A 617 -66.30 -16.43 7.60
C SER A 617 -66.06 -17.86 7.09
N ALA A 618 -65.84 -18.72 8.09
CA ALA A 618 -66.38 -20.08 8.31
C ALA A 618 -65.57 -21.32 7.87
N GLU A 619 -65.20 -22.07 8.91
CA GLU A 619 -65.37 -23.52 9.13
C GLU A 619 -64.48 -24.59 8.45
N ASP A 620 -63.98 -25.45 9.35
CA ASP A 620 -63.82 -26.90 9.31
C ASP A 620 -62.66 -27.65 8.58
N ALA A 621 -61.87 -28.30 9.46
CA ALA A 621 -61.55 -29.73 9.52
C ALA A 621 -60.71 -30.43 8.43
N GLY A 622 -59.58 -31.01 8.88
CA GLY A 622 -59.37 -32.47 8.79
C GLY A 622 -58.31 -33.02 7.82
N GLY A 623 -57.28 -33.66 8.40
CA GLY A 623 -56.52 -34.83 7.87
C GLY A 623 -55.67 -34.61 6.60
N SER A 624 -54.72 -35.46 6.19
CA SER A 624 -53.98 -36.62 6.74
C SER A 624 -53.11 -37.18 5.59
N GLY A 625 -51.96 -37.79 5.90
CA GLY A 625 -51.21 -38.74 5.04
C GLY A 625 -50.10 -38.11 4.17
N ALA A 626 -48.82 -38.49 4.29
CA ALA A 626 -48.17 -39.76 3.86
C ALA A 626 -48.12 -39.84 2.32
N ASP A 627 -47.03 -40.10 1.57
CA ASP A 627 -45.83 -40.96 1.67
C ASP A 627 -44.73 -40.39 0.73
N VAL A 628 -43.42 -40.45 0.99
CA VAL A 628 -42.40 -41.50 0.75
C VAL A 628 -42.32 -42.05 -0.69
N GLU A 629 -41.21 -41.75 -1.40
CA GLU A 629 -40.32 -42.61 -2.22
C GLU A 629 -39.37 -41.69 -3.03
N GLU A 630 -38.07 -41.66 -2.82
CA GLU A 630 -36.99 -42.58 -3.24
C GLU A 630 -36.65 -42.54 -4.76
N ALA A 631 -35.34 -42.56 -5.02
CA ALA A 631 -34.58 -42.16 -6.22
C ALA A 631 -34.73 -43.15 -7.42
N PRO A 632 -33.91 -43.23 -8.53
CA PRO A 632 -32.59 -42.63 -8.80
C PRO A 632 -32.21 -42.27 -10.29
N VAL A 633 -31.02 -41.65 -10.42
CA VAL A 633 -29.88 -41.84 -11.36
C VAL A 633 -30.10 -42.32 -12.81
N ALA A 634 -29.46 -41.61 -13.76
CA ALA A 634 -28.74 -42.04 -15.00
C ALA A 634 -28.89 -40.92 -16.08
N ASP A 635 -28.02 -40.61 -17.04
CA ASP A 635 -26.66 -40.94 -17.44
C ASP A 635 -26.26 -39.87 -18.51
N SER A 636 -24.97 -39.62 -18.75
CA SER A 636 -24.46 -38.82 -19.90
C SER A 636 -24.47 -39.69 -21.18
N PRO A 637 -24.24 -39.24 -22.46
CA PRO A 637 -23.28 -38.18 -22.86
C PRO A 637 -23.49 -37.42 -24.22
N ARG A 638 -22.59 -36.44 -24.45
CA ARG A 638 -21.92 -36.00 -25.72
C ARG A 638 -22.73 -35.62 -26.98
N ALA A 639 -22.53 -34.37 -27.45
CA ALA A 639 -21.72 -33.98 -28.64
C ALA A 639 -22.32 -32.89 -29.55
N GLN A 640 -21.40 -32.01 -30.01
CA GLN A 640 -21.32 -31.32 -31.32
C GLN A 640 -22.12 -30.02 -31.60
N SER A 641 -21.33 -28.96 -31.83
CA SER A 641 -21.64 -27.79 -32.67
C SER A 641 -21.67 -28.16 -34.16
N PRO A 642 -22.25 -27.31 -35.04
CA PRO A 642 -21.37 -26.39 -35.81
C PRO A 642 -21.95 -24.99 -36.10
N ASP A 643 -21.04 -24.10 -36.49
CA ASP A 643 -21.24 -22.75 -37.05
C ASP A 643 -21.97 -22.74 -38.40
N VAL A 644 -22.76 -21.68 -38.69
CA VAL A 644 -22.89 -21.07 -40.03
C VAL A 644 -23.24 -19.58 -39.89
N ALA A 645 -22.65 -18.77 -40.77
CA ALA A 645 -22.84 -17.32 -40.86
C ALA A 645 -23.37 -16.88 -42.26
N VAL A 646 -23.99 -15.70 -42.28
CA VAL A 646 -24.07 -14.66 -43.34
C VAL A 646 -25.23 -14.63 -44.39
N ALA A 647 -25.79 -13.40 -44.47
CA ALA A 647 -26.50 -12.68 -45.56
C ALA A 647 -27.94 -13.10 -45.95
N GLY A 648 -28.89 -12.22 -46.26
CA GLY A 648 -28.92 -10.76 -46.44
C GLY A 648 -30.12 -10.38 -47.34
N THR A 649 -30.64 -9.15 -47.20
CA THR A 649 -31.51 -8.36 -48.14
C THR A 649 -32.97 -8.84 -48.35
N THR A 650 -34.05 -8.04 -48.49
CA THR A 650 -34.30 -6.57 -48.62
C THR A 650 -35.83 -6.29 -48.68
N MET A 651 -36.21 -5.03 -48.37
CA MET A 651 -37.32 -4.21 -48.94
C MET A 651 -38.79 -4.49 -48.57
N ASP A 652 -39.72 -3.53 -48.48
CA ASP A 652 -39.76 -2.05 -48.30
C ASP A 652 -41.25 -1.61 -48.21
N GLU A 653 -41.50 -0.30 -48.08
CA GLU A 653 -42.76 0.48 -48.25
C GLU A 653 -43.62 0.70 -46.99
N ASP A 654 -44.17 1.88 -46.65
CA ASP A 654 -44.13 3.25 -47.17
C ASP A 654 -44.85 4.19 -46.17
N ALA A 655 -44.49 5.48 -46.12
CA ALA A 655 -45.40 6.67 -46.13
C ALA A 655 -44.80 7.94 -45.50
N GLU A 656 -44.87 9.02 -46.29
CA GLU A 656 -44.29 10.36 -46.16
C GLU A 656 -45.00 11.37 -45.22
N TYR A 657 -44.16 12.27 -44.68
CA TYR A 657 -44.30 13.73 -44.43
C TYR A 657 -45.64 14.38 -44.09
N VAL A 658 -45.73 14.94 -42.87
CA VAL A 658 -46.21 16.33 -42.64
C VAL A 658 -45.31 17.01 -41.60
N THR A 659 -44.73 18.13 -42.00
CA THR A 659 -43.96 19.06 -41.16
C THR A 659 -44.85 19.73 -40.12
N SER A 660 -44.57 19.54 -38.84
CA SER A 660 -44.99 20.47 -37.79
C SER A 660 -43.79 20.84 -36.93
N SER A 661 -43.39 22.11 -37.02
CA SER A 661 -42.36 22.69 -36.16
C SER A 661 -42.80 22.61 -34.69
N PRO A 662 -42.04 21.96 -33.78
CA PRO A 662 -42.26 22.16 -32.36
C PRO A 662 -41.59 23.47 -31.98
N MET A 663 -42.41 24.44 -31.55
CA MET A 663 -42.01 25.67 -30.85
C MET A 663 -40.77 25.42 -29.97
N SER A 664 -39.70 26.20 -30.19
CA SER A 664 -38.54 26.20 -29.31
C SER A 664 -38.97 26.73 -27.93
N MET A 665 -39.25 25.85 -26.98
CA MET A 665 -39.21 26.21 -25.58
C MET A 665 -37.75 26.51 -25.24
N ARG A 666 -37.40 27.80 -25.24
CA ARG A 666 -36.12 28.32 -24.77
C ARG A 666 -35.95 27.94 -23.30
N ARG A 667 -35.33 26.78 -23.03
CA ARG A 667 -34.88 26.41 -21.69
C ARG A 667 -33.87 27.46 -21.23
N ARG A 668 -34.26 28.20 -20.20
CA ARG A 668 -33.41 29.11 -19.45
C ARG A 668 -32.57 28.24 -18.50
N ALA A 669 -31.24 28.36 -18.53
CA ALA A 669 -30.36 27.53 -17.72
C ALA A 669 -30.30 28.11 -16.29
N LEU A 670 -30.83 27.35 -15.33
CA LEU A 670 -30.55 27.53 -13.90
C LEU A 670 -29.19 26.88 -13.63
N ARG A 671 -28.32 27.55 -12.88
CA ARG A 671 -27.04 27.04 -12.40
C ARG A 671 -27.02 27.13 -10.89
N ILE A 672 -26.71 26.01 -10.23
CA ILE A 672 -26.49 25.98 -8.78
C ILE A 672 -25.01 25.70 -8.56
N ALA A 673 -24.34 26.49 -7.72
CA ALA A 673 -22.92 26.28 -7.45
C ALA A 673 -22.65 26.25 -5.95
N ALA A 674 -21.73 25.37 -5.54
CA ALA A 674 -21.17 25.30 -4.20
C ALA A 674 -19.68 25.61 -4.27
N ALA A 675 -19.21 26.50 -3.39
CA ALA A 675 -17.83 26.95 -3.34
C ALA A 675 -17.23 26.77 -1.94
N LEU A 676 -15.96 26.38 -1.92
CA LEU A 676 -15.13 26.33 -0.72
C LEU A 676 -13.85 27.13 -1.01
N GLY A 677 -13.48 28.03 -0.10
CA GLY A 677 -12.27 28.82 -0.24
C GLY A 677 -11.64 29.16 1.10
N ALA A 678 -10.39 29.61 1.03
CA ALA A 678 -9.65 30.16 2.15
C ALA A 678 -9.09 31.53 1.77
N GLY A 679 -8.82 32.37 2.76
CA GLY A 679 -8.42 33.74 2.50
C GLY A 679 -8.00 34.52 3.73
N VAL A 680 -7.98 35.83 3.56
CA VAL A 680 -7.70 36.79 4.64
C VAL A 680 -8.80 37.83 4.72
N ALA A 681 -9.18 38.17 5.95
CA ALA A 681 -10.11 39.24 6.26
C ALA A 681 -9.35 40.35 6.99
N THR A 682 -9.59 41.60 6.60
CA THR A 682 -9.03 42.77 7.27
C THR A 682 -10.12 43.66 7.83
N GLN A 683 -10.00 43.99 9.11
CA GLN A 683 -10.95 44.84 9.85
C GLN A 683 -10.17 45.67 10.87
N ALA A 684 -10.32 47.00 10.83
CA ALA A 684 -9.59 47.96 11.69
C ALA A 684 -8.06 47.69 11.87
N SER A 685 -7.38 47.32 10.78
CA SER A 685 -5.93 47.04 10.73
C SER A 685 -5.48 45.68 11.29
N GLU A 686 -6.41 44.83 11.75
CA GLU A 686 -6.13 43.43 12.05
C GLU A 686 -6.38 42.56 10.81
N THR A 687 -5.53 41.53 10.61
CA THR A 687 -5.63 40.57 9.50
C THR A 687 -5.79 39.16 10.07
N SER A 688 -6.88 38.50 9.69
CA SER A 688 -7.25 37.18 10.20
C SER A 688 -7.40 36.17 9.09
N GLY A 689 -7.12 34.90 9.38
CA GLY A 689 -7.33 33.80 8.45
C GLY A 689 -8.81 33.44 8.36
N LEU A 690 -9.28 33.06 7.16
CA LEU A 690 -10.67 32.63 6.98
C LEU A 690 -10.80 31.37 6.15
N VAL A 691 -11.89 30.64 6.43
CA VAL A 691 -12.44 29.59 5.57
C VAL A 691 -13.87 29.98 5.21
N ALA A 692 -14.22 29.94 3.93
CA ALA A 692 -15.51 30.35 3.40
C ALA A 692 -16.21 29.21 2.66
N LEU A 693 -17.51 29.09 2.92
CA LEU A 693 -18.47 28.27 2.20
C LEU A 693 -19.49 29.18 1.52
N ALA A 694 -19.76 28.96 0.23
CA ALA A 694 -20.78 29.72 -0.48
C ALA A 694 -21.67 28.84 -1.36
N ALA A 695 -22.94 29.22 -1.44
CA ALA A 695 -23.92 28.65 -2.35
C ALA A 695 -24.46 29.75 -3.25
N ARG A 696 -24.51 29.49 -4.56
CA ARG A 696 -24.94 30.47 -5.56
C ARG A 696 -25.99 29.87 -6.48
N PHE A 697 -27.03 30.64 -6.75
CA PHE A 697 -28.14 30.31 -7.63
C PHE A 697 -28.21 31.35 -8.73
N GLU A 698 -27.99 30.95 -9.98
CA GLU A 698 -27.89 31.86 -11.11
C GLU A 698 -28.78 31.43 -12.27
N PHE A 699 -29.29 32.41 -13.00
CA PHE A 699 -30.17 32.21 -14.12
C PHE A 699 -29.74 33.09 -15.29
N GLY A 700 -29.55 32.51 -16.47
CA GLY A 700 -29.17 33.25 -17.67
C GLY A 700 -28.38 32.41 -18.69
N ARG A 701 -27.68 33.08 -19.62
CA ARG A 701 -26.83 32.40 -20.62
C ARG A 701 -25.45 33.05 -20.75
N ARG A 702 -25.40 34.30 -21.22
CA ARG A 702 -24.16 35.09 -21.32
C ARG A 702 -24.00 36.05 -20.16
N THR A 703 -25.09 36.70 -19.78
CA THR A 703 -25.23 37.42 -18.52
C THR A 703 -26.16 36.60 -17.65
N MET A 704 -25.72 36.29 -16.44
CA MET A 704 -26.45 35.52 -15.44
C MET A 704 -26.76 36.42 -14.26
N PHE A 705 -27.98 36.34 -13.77
CA PHE A 705 -28.45 37.04 -12.57
C PHE A 705 -28.71 36.01 -11.50
N GLY A 706 -28.29 36.27 -10.27
CA GLY A 706 -28.38 35.28 -9.22
C GLY A 706 -28.41 35.83 -7.81
N ALA A 707 -28.53 34.91 -6.88
CA ALA A 707 -28.36 35.16 -5.45
C ALA A 707 -27.21 34.27 -4.94
N GLU A 708 -26.40 34.82 -4.05
CA GLU A 708 -25.30 34.13 -3.41
C GLU A 708 -25.39 34.29 -1.90
N GLY A 709 -25.40 33.16 -1.19
CA GLY A 709 -25.27 33.08 0.26
C GLY A 709 -23.88 32.57 0.61
N SER A 710 -23.18 33.25 1.50
CA SER A 710 -21.84 32.83 1.96
C SER A 710 -21.75 32.88 3.47
N LEU A 711 -21.02 31.92 4.05
CA LEU A 711 -20.71 31.79 5.46
C LEU A 711 -19.20 31.58 5.59
N TRP A 712 -18.53 32.34 6.45
CA TRP A 712 -17.12 32.13 6.74
C TRP A 712 -16.83 32.17 8.23
N LEU A 713 -15.75 31.48 8.60
CA LEU A 713 -15.18 31.47 9.94
C LEU A 713 -13.92 32.32 9.93
N VAL A 714 -13.90 33.38 10.75
CA VAL A 714 -12.69 34.20 11.00
C VAL A 714 -12.03 33.70 12.27
N ASP A 715 -10.72 33.39 12.20
CA ASP A 715 -9.92 32.83 13.31
C ASP A 715 -10.51 31.59 13.99
N GLY A 716 -11.36 30.84 13.27
CA GLY A 716 -11.96 29.59 13.74
C GLY A 716 -13.10 29.72 14.75
N LEU A 717 -13.46 30.93 15.19
CA LEU A 717 -14.40 31.15 16.31
C LEU A 717 -15.61 32.05 15.97
N HIS A 718 -15.52 32.91 14.94
CA HIS A 718 -16.59 33.86 14.62
C HIS A 718 -17.22 33.56 13.26
N ALA A 719 -18.46 33.08 13.27
CA ALA A 719 -19.26 32.86 12.07
C ALA A 719 -19.86 34.18 11.57
N GLN A 720 -19.61 34.52 10.32
CA GLN A 720 -20.18 35.68 9.64
C GLN A 720 -20.79 35.23 8.30
N GLY A 721 -21.90 35.87 7.92
CA GLY A 721 -22.67 35.52 6.73
C GLY A 721 -22.98 36.70 5.83
N ARG A 722 -23.23 36.44 4.55
CA ARG A 722 -23.66 37.44 3.56
C ARG A 722 -24.66 36.86 2.60
N THR A 723 -25.57 37.73 2.15
CA THR A 723 -26.49 37.46 1.06
C THR A 723 -26.35 38.56 0.02
N LEU A 724 -26.02 38.18 -1.21
CA LEU A 724 -25.77 39.10 -2.33
C LEU A 724 -26.67 38.77 -3.52
N LEU A 725 -27.18 39.79 -4.19
CA LEU A 725 -27.64 39.70 -5.57
C LEU A 725 -26.43 39.85 -6.48
N THR A 726 -26.28 38.96 -7.45
CA THR A 726 -25.10 38.86 -8.30
C THR A 726 -25.44 39.00 -9.78
N VAL A 727 -24.52 39.59 -10.53
CA VAL A 727 -24.52 39.63 -12.00
C VAL A 727 -23.19 39.08 -12.49
N THR A 728 -23.24 37.99 -13.25
CA THR A 728 -22.06 37.32 -13.80
C THR A 728 -22.09 37.36 -15.33
N ARG A 729 -20.97 37.77 -15.95
CA ARG A 729 -20.80 37.80 -17.40
C ARG A 729 -19.80 36.73 -17.84
N ARG A 730 -20.25 35.86 -18.74
CA ARG A 730 -19.48 34.78 -19.37
C ARG A 730 -19.09 35.18 -20.79
N GLY A 731 -17.84 34.93 -21.18
CA GLY A 731 -17.44 34.93 -22.59
C GLY A 731 -16.59 36.11 -23.10
N ILE A 732 -15.65 36.63 -22.30
CA ILE A 732 -14.49 37.34 -22.88
C ILE A 732 -13.46 36.32 -23.39
N VAL A 733 -13.33 35.19 -22.69
CA VAL A 733 -12.59 33.98 -23.10
C VAL A 733 -13.41 32.75 -22.64
N ARG A 734 -13.38 31.62 -23.37
CA ARG A 734 -14.28 30.45 -23.12
C ARG A 734 -14.18 29.85 -21.71
N TRP A 735 -13.06 30.07 -21.01
CA TRP A 735 -12.75 29.54 -19.69
C TRP A 735 -12.83 30.58 -18.55
N LEU A 736 -13.28 31.80 -18.82
CA LEU A 736 -13.23 32.91 -17.85
C LEU A 736 -14.63 33.55 -17.62
N GLU A 737 -14.96 33.79 -16.35
CA GLU A 737 -16.17 34.50 -15.91
C GLU A 737 -15.82 35.63 -14.93
N LEU A 738 -16.52 36.77 -15.08
CA LEU A 738 -16.43 37.90 -14.17
C LEU A 738 -17.80 38.11 -13.51
N GLY A 739 -17.82 38.26 -12.19
CA GLY A 739 -19.04 38.51 -11.43
C GLY A 739 -18.90 39.69 -10.50
N ALA A 740 -19.99 40.45 -10.34
CA ALA A 740 -20.13 41.46 -9.31
C ALA A 740 -21.40 41.21 -8.52
N GLY A 741 -21.41 41.56 -7.24
CA GLY A 741 -22.61 41.41 -6.41
C GLY A 741 -22.76 42.52 -5.39
N PHE A 742 -24.00 42.79 -5.00
CA PHE A 742 -24.35 43.74 -3.96
C PHE A 742 -25.42 43.15 -3.05
N GLY A 743 -25.43 43.52 -1.78
CA GLY A 743 -26.40 43.01 -0.82
C GLY A 743 -26.05 43.41 0.60
N VAL A 744 -26.25 42.49 1.53
CA VAL A 744 -26.15 42.76 2.97
C VAL A 744 -25.20 41.77 3.64
N HIS A 745 -24.36 42.30 4.53
CA HIS A 745 -23.58 41.51 5.47
C HIS A 745 -24.34 41.33 6.78
N LEU A 746 -24.32 40.11 7.32
CA LEU A 746 -24.97 39.70 8.56
C LEU A 746 -23.95 38.95 9.43
N GLY A 747 -23.52 39.54 10.54
CA GLY A 747 -22.55 38.89 11.43
C GLY A 747 -22.53 39.51 12.83
N GLY A 748 -21.85 38.85 13.77
CA GLY A 748 -21.76 39.30 15.18
C GLY A 748 -21.10 40.66 15.40
N THR A 749 -20.51 41.25 14.34
CA THR A 749 -19.83 42.55 14.32
C THR A 749 -20.68 43.66 13.68
N GLY A 750 -21.93 43.39 13.25
CA GLY A 750 -22.86 44.39 12.73
C GLY A 750 -23.56 43.98 11.42
N ILE A 751 -24.48 44.84 10.97
CA ILE A 751 -25.23 44.68 9.72
C ILE A 751 -24.96 45.88 8.81
N GLY A 752 -24.80 45.66 7.51
CA GLY A 752 -24.67 46.78 6.58
C GLY A 752 -24.49 46.40 5.12
N PRO A 753 -24.42 47.40 4.22
CA PRO A 753 -24.30 47.17 2.79
C PRO A 753 -22.96 46.51 2.45
N ALA A 754 -23.03 45.61 1.47
CA ALA A 754 -21.97 44.71 1.09
C ALA A 754 -21.84 44.63 -0.43
N GLY A 755 -20.62 44.67 -0.95
CA GLY A 755 -20.28 44.49 -2.37
C GLY A 755 -19.24 43.39 -2.59
N SER A 756 -19.24 42.79 -3.77
CA SER A 756 -18.28 41.76 -4.16
C SER A 756 -17.84 41.90 -5.62
N LEU A 757 -16.60 41.50 -5.90
CA LEU A 757 -16.04 41.29 -7.23
C LEU A 757 -15.41 39.90 -7.28
N SER A 758 -15.69 39.14 -8.33
CA SER A 758 -15.23 37.76 -8.50
C SER A 758 -14.70 37.51 -9.90
N LEU A 759 -13.61 36.75 -9.95
CA LEU A 759 -13.02 36.19 -11.16
C LEU A 759 -13.05 34.66 -11.03
N ARG A 760 -13.60 33.97 -12.03
CA ARG A 760 -13.63 32.50 -12.08
C ARG A 760 -12.95 31.99 -13.34
N VAL A 761 -12.10 30.98 -13.16
CA VAL A 761 -11.33 30.31 -14.20
C VAL A 761 -11.74 28.83 -14.22
N HIS A 762 -12.45 28.43 -15.26
CA HIS A 762 -12.90 27.05 -15.48
C HIS A 762 -11.74 26.20 -15.99
N LEU A 763 -11.48 25.06 -15.35
CA LEU A 763 -10.38 24.16 -15.70
C LEU A 763 -10.84 23.16 -16.78
N PRO A 764 -10.31 23.19 -18.02
CA PRO A 764 -10.54 22.12 -18.99
C PRO A 764 -9.87 20.81 -18.49
N PRO A 765 -10.50 19.64 -18.59
CA PRO A 765 -11.75 19.33 -19.30
C PRO A 765 -13.03 19.35 -18.42
N ALA A 766 -12.99 19.92 -17.21
CA ALA A 766 -14.10 19.93 -16.25
C ALA A 766 -14.81 21.30 -16.19
N PRO A 767 -15.69 21.66 -17.14
CA PRO A 767 -16.38 22.96 -17.18
C PRO A 767 -17.36 23.20 -16.02
N ALA A 768 -17.55 22.20 -15.16
CA ALA A 768 -18.34 22.28 -13.93
C ALA A 768 -17.49 22.69 -12.72
N VAL A 769 -16.16 22.74 -12.83
CA VAL A 769 -15.25 23.12 -11.73
C VAL A 769 -14.44 24.36 -12.14
N ALA A 770 -14.45 25.37 -11.27
CA ALA A 770 -13.69 26.59 -11.47
C ALA A 770 -12.85 26.93 -10.25
N GLY A 771 -11.61 27.36 -10.46
CA GLY A 771 -10.90 28.15 -9.46
C GLY A 771 -11.48 29.56 -9.44
N TYR A 772 -11.62 30.16 -8.26
CA TYR A 772 -12.11 31.53 -8.12
C TYR A 772 -11.20 32.38 -7.24
N LEU A 773 -11.12 33.66 -7.60
CA LEU A 773 -10.58 34.73 -6.77
C LEU A 773 -11.71 35.72 -6.53
N ARG A 774 -11.96 36.07 -5.27
CA ARG A 774 -13.06 36.96 -4.88
C ARG A 774 -12.58 37.99 -3.87
N TYR A 775 -12.98 39.24 -4.11
CA TYR A 775 -12.81 40.35 -3.21
C TYR A 775 -14.18 40.82 -2.72
N ASP A 776 -14.31 41.02 -1.41
CA ASP A 776 -15.52 41.48 -0.76
C ASP A 776 -15.24 42.72 0.09
N GLY A 777 -16.16 43.68 0.06
CA GLY A 777 -16.14 44.85 0.94
C GLY A 777 -17.49 45.05 1.62
N ALA A 778 -17.50 45.38 2.91
CA ALA A 778 -18.72 45.73 3.64
C ALA A 778 -18.50 46.94 4.54
N LEU A 779 -19.55 47.72 4.76
CA LEU A 779 -19.60 48.80 5.73
C LEU A 779 -20.55 48.37 6.85
N LEU A 780 -20.00 48.01 8.01
CA LEU A 780 -20.77 47.49 9.14
C LEU A 780 -21.22 48.63 10.05
N ILE A 781 -22.48 48.57 10.49
CA ILE A 781 -23.05 49.44 11.52
C ILE A 781 -23.23 48.59 12.76
N GLN A 782 -22.53 48.94 13.84
CA GLN A 782 -22.47 48.14 15.08
C GLN A 782 -23.32 48.77 16.21
N ASP A 783 -23.43 50.11 16.25
CA ASP A 783 -24.40 50.92 17.03
C ASP A 783 -24.38 52.39 16.53
N ASP A 784 -25.32 53.25 16.99
CA ASP A 784 -25.82 54.55 16.44
C ASP A 784 -24.83 55.64 15.94
N SER A 785 -23.51 55.39 15.84
CA SER A 785 -22.57 56.28 15.16
C SER A 785 -21.25 55.65 14.66
N THR A 786 -20.97 54.36 14.91
CA THR A 786 -19.71 53.75 14.46
C THR A 786 -19.88 52.97 13.16
N ARG A 787 -19.12 53.36 12.13
CA ARG A 787 -19.06 52.68 10.84
C ARG A 787 -17.68 52.05 10.67
N GLN A 788 -17.62 50.74 10.46
CA GLN A 788 -16.37 50.02 10.29
C GLN A 788 -16.33 49.34 8.91
N GLY A 789 -15.23 49.53 8.18
CA GLY A 789 -14.98 48.85 6.92
C GLY A 789 -14.40 47.46 7.16
N GLN A 790 -14.93 46.47 6.45
CA GLN A 790 -14.38 45.11 6.41
C GLN A 790 -14.07 44.73 4.97
N HIS A 791 -12.87 44.20 4.75
CA HIS A 791 -12.41 43.74 3.44
C HIS A 791 -12.00 42.28 3.51
N THR A 792 -12.26 41.53 2.44
CA THR A 792 -11.93 40.10 2.40
C THR A 792 -11.43 39.72 1.03
N LEU A 793 -10.35 38.94 0.98
CA LEU A 793 -9.84 38.34 -0.25
C LEU A 793 -9.83 36.81 -0.08
N THR A 794 -10.57 36.12 -0.94
CA THR A 794 -10.73 34.66 -0.90
C THR A 794 -10.29 34.03 -2.21
N ILE A 795 -9.54 32.92 -2.10
CA ILE A 795 -9.23 32.03 -3.22
C ILE A 795 -9.81 30.64 -2.92
N GLY A 796 -10.40 30.00 -3.93
CA GLY A 796 -11.04 28.71 -3.70
C GLY A 796 -11.45 27.98 -4.96
N VAL A 797 -12.20 26.91 -4.76
CA VAL A 797 -12.76 26.08 -5.82
C VAL A 797 -14.28 26.08 -5.72
N GLU A 798 -14.93 26.23 -6.87
CA GLU A 798 -16.37 26.20 -7.03
C GLU A 798 -16.76 25.05 -7.95
N ARG A 799 -17.84 24.33 -7.60
CA ARG A 799 -18.47 23.32 -8.45
C ARG A 799 -19.90 23.74 -8.79
N SER A 800 -20.21 23.78 -10.08
CA SER A 800 -21.54 24.07 -10.64
C SER A 800 -22.31 22.78 -10.98
N PHE A 801 -23.63 22.83 -10.84
CA PHE A 801 -24.62 21.77 -11.10
C PHE A 801 -25.73 22.29 -12.01
#